data_AF-A0A6J4TER3-F1
#
_entry.id   AF-A0A6J4TER3-F1
#
_cell.length_a   1.000
_cell.length_b   1.000
_cell.length_c   1.000
_cell.angle_alpha   90.00
_cell.angle_beta   90.00
_cell.angle_gamma   90.00
#
_symmetry.space_group_name_H-M   'P 1'
#
loop_
_entity.id
_entity.type
_entity.pdbx_description
1 polymer ?
#
loop_
_entity_poly.entity_id
_entity_poly.type
_entity_poly.pdbx_seq_one_letter_code
_entity_poly.pdbx_strand_id
1 'polypeptide(L)'
;MTALRTALLVLVLLVALPATAGAALAPFEQRLEMAREEAGNPEPPPSRYALPAGNLDVDPAETVASQPGQRMIFTVSLDRAVERGSLRLELPATWSGRASSGLLWAEPAELVPRAADSASLERDGRTVTLSFRGAEAGDAASLQIRDVGIPAGDHRIPWTWTGADDEARGTSLVRIHAPAREGDETPQNPWTRQLQQGVEMNGTSQGDACASQTTSCRLQGGNEEQSETFIGVSPYDSDRILVQSNNINDNTEGAFLSSDGGKNFKRLKIPNMVDAPGKSEPEKGDYCCDPMSAEDNLGNIWFGGLSFEPEDGDTTTGPSRIYVNRIAAGTEEFQPFTVGLPLLAGKDGKQPESEGQQDKNLMTIDNSPTSPTYGRLYVVWNDTGGSPSDNTRSGNAIVISHCDTRTAGLPDAARCDNADNWTVPVIVAPRTSLIYADAAVGPDGKVYVTWWDFSSVNAIRGRVCDPKAADCAKSEGYGPIKDIATLNDDLSGLEDNQGGPFPFACPIPAQPGGRPGPSPGVEVDISNGPNRGRVYVSWGDLRPGSGVRRCDQLIVPGTPPTQDNLTWDSFVASAPDGQLPGERKPSAQVATRLYTDGDLQKPPEKDDRGNAAVGGNSDEWFPWLVVDQQSGRVFGDFYSTRDSPSTDRRTTHFYTREVIPNGNPDDPGKHGLGTLTRSSEQRSDYSAGTTACCVFGNDYGDYTGLDSAEGFVFPVWTRRAMAGDDGDAYTVVPKGPN
;
A
#
# COMPACT_ATOMS: atom_id res chain seq x y z
N MET A 1 -19.26 -81.93 21.41
CA MET A 1 -18.11 -82.02 22.33
C MET A 1 -17.60 -80.60 22.59
N THR A 2 -16.85 -80.38 23.68
CA THR A 2 -16.08 -79.17 24.07
C THR A 2 -15.80 -78.12 22.96
N ALA A 3 -16.08 -76.82 23.13
CA ALA A 3 -15.30 -75.81 23.90
C ALA A 3 -13.83 -75.65 23.40
N LEU A 4 -13.23 -74.46 23.24
CA LEU A 4 -13.27 -73.25 24.08
C LEU A 4 -12.74 -71.96 23.37
N ARG A 5 -13.23 -70.77 23.81
CA ARG A 5 -12.73 -69.36 23.74
C ARG A 5 -11.54 -68.90 22.84
N THR A 6 -11.81 -67.85 22.04
CA THR A 6 -11.17 -66.50 22.01
C THR A 6 -9.64 -66.32 21.92
N ALA A 7 -9.13 -65.66 20.85
CA ALA A 7 -8.07 -64.62 20.90
C ALA A 7 -7.83 -63.89 19.54
N LEU A 8 -7.28 -62.66 19.64
CA LEU A 8 -6.50 -61.86 18.68
C LEU A 8 -6.98 -61.61 17.23
N LEU A 9 -7.10 -60.32 16.88
CA LEU A 9 -7.01 -59.81 15.51
C LEU A 9 -6.33 -58.43 15.52
N VAL A 10 -4.99 -58.43 15.56
CA VAL A 10 -4.13 -57.24 15.40
C VAL A 10 -2.96 -57.65 14.52
N LEU A 11 -2.87 -57.10 13.31
CA LEU A 11 -1.72 -57.27 12.42
C LEU A 11 -1.08 -55.90 12.18
N VAL A 12 0.10 -55.69 12.76
CA VAL A 12 0.86 -54.45 12.60
C VAL A 12 1.54 -54.47 11.24
N LEU A 13 1.24 -53.48 10.39
CA LEU A 13 2.04 -53.21 9.19
C LEU A 13 3.15 -52.22 9.56
N LEU A 14 4.41 -52.58 9.29
CA LEU A 14 5.49 -51.60 9.33
C LEU A 14 5.40 -50.73 8.07
N VAL A 15 5.43 -49.41 8.26
CA VAL A 15 5.73 -48.43 7.21
C VAL A 15 6.94 -47.64 7.69
N ALA A 16 7.98 -47.54 6.85
CA ALA A 16 9.15 -46.73 7.15
C ALA A 16 8.81 -45.24 6.95
N LEU A 17 9.11 -44.41 7.94
CA LEU A 17 9.02 -42.96 7.81
C LEU A 17 10.22 -42.45 6.98
N PRO A 18 10.01 -41.74 5.86
CA PRO A 18 11.06 -40.89 5.31
C PRO A 18 11.24 -39.69 6.25
N ALA A 19 12.47 -39.44 6.69
CA ALA A 19 12.78 -38.21 7.42
C ALA A 19 12.81 -37.05 6.41
N THR A 20 11.74 -36.26 6.37
CA THR A 20 11.72 -35.00 5.61
C THR A 20 12.72 -34.03 6.24
N ALA A 21 13.75 -33.66 5.48
CA ALA A 21 14.68 -32.61 5.90
C ALA A 21 13.91 -31.29 6.01
N GLY A 22 13.88 -30.69 7.20
CA GLY A 22 13.33 -29.35 7.37
C GLY A 22 14.22 -28.35 6.64
N ALA A 23 13.63 -27.50 5.80
CA ALA A 23 14.30 -26.31 5.33
C ALA A 23 14.58 -25.42 6.54
N ALA A 24 15.85 -25.27 6.91
CA ALA A 24 16.24 -24.32 7.95
C ALA A 24 15.99 -22.90 7.44
N LEU A 25 15.48 -22.02 8.30
CA LEU A 25 15.29 -20.62 7.95
C LEU A 25 16.61 -19.98 7.51
N ALA A 26 16.48 -19.14 6.48
CA ALA A 26 17.40 -18.04 6.20
C ALA A 26 17.85 -17.38 7.52
N PRO A 27 19.16 -17.32 7.83
CA PRO A 27 19.65 -16.67 9.05
C PRO A 27 19.24 -15.20 9.15
N PHE A 28 19.39 -14.60 10.33
CA PHE A 28 19.24 -13.13 10.49
C PHE A 28 20.04 -12.36 9.43
N GLU A 29 21.26 -12.82 9.13
CA GLU A 29 22.13 -12.26 8.10
C GLU A 29 21.46 -12.21 6.72
N GLN A 30 20.61 -13.18 6.34
CA GLN A 30 19.97 -13.21 5.02
C GLN A 30 18.69 -12.33 4.95
N ARG A 31 18.00 -12.10 6.07
CA ARG A 31 16.97 -11.04 6.14
C ARG A 31 17.60 -9.65 6.14
N LEU A 32 18.77 -9.51 6.74
CA LEU A 32 19.56 -8.27 6.69
C LEU A 32 20.14 -8.04 5.28
N GLU A 33 20.62 -9.09 4.59
CA GLU A 33 21.11 -9.00 3.21
C GLU A 33 20.00 -8.58 2.25
N MET A 34 18.84 -9.25 2.29
CA MET A 34 17.65 -8.88 1.52
C MET A 34 17.26 -7.41 1.76
N ALA A 35 17.28 -6.97 3.01
CA ALA A 35 16.94 -5.59 3.34
C ALA A 35 18.06 -4.57 3.00
N ARG A 36 19.33 -5.00 2.85
CA ARG A 36 20.43 -4.19 2.26
C ARG A 36 20.29 -4.08 0.74
N GLU A 37 19.90 -5.17 0.08
CA GLU A 37 19.62 -5.24 -1.35
C GLU A 37 18.44 -4.31 -1.70
N GLU A 38 17.30 -4.45 -1.01
CA GLU A 38 16.14 -3.55 -1.11
C GLU A 38 16.46 -2.09 -0.79
N ALA A 39 17.39 -1.83 0.14
CA ALA A 39 17.81 -0.47 0.51
C ALA A 39 18.98 0.09 -0.33
N GLY A 40 19.47 -0.62 -1.35
CA GLY A 40 20.60 -0.18 -2.18
C GLY A 40 21.91 0.08 -1.40
N ASN A 41 22.12 -0.61 -0.27
CA ASN A 41 23.17 -0.31 0.71
C ASN A 41 24.01 -1.56 1.06
N PRO A 42 24.92 -2.01 0.17
CA PRO A 42 25.59 -3.31 0.29
C PRO A 42 26.69 -3.41 1.36
N GLU A 43 27.25 -2.30 1.85
CA GLU A 43 28.28 -2.32 2.90
C GLU A 43 27.70 -2.06 4.31
N PRO A 44 27.97 -2.94 5.30
CA PRO A 44 27.56 -2.72 6.68
C PRO A 44 28.34 -1.57 7.37
N PRO A 45 27.69 -0.80 8.26
CA PRO A 45 28.34 0.24 9.05
C PRO A 45 29.40 -0.33 10.02
N PRO A 46 30.45 0.45 10.38
CA PRO A 46 31.47 0.00 11.33
C PRO A 46 30.91 -0.32 12.72
N SER A 47 31.19 -1.51 13.25
CA SER A 47 30.73 -1.94 14.58
C SER A 47 31.72 -1.67 15.72
N ARG A 48 32.92 -1.15 15.45
CA ARG A 48 33.96 -0.89 16.46
C ARG A 48 34.61 0.48 16.33
N TYR A 49 34.81 1.13 17.48
CA TYR A 49 35.38 2.46 17.63
C TYR A 49 36.45 2.47 18.72
N ALA A 50 37.64 3.00 18.45
CA ALA A 50 38.75 3.01 19.40
C ALA A 50 38.59 4.08 20.50
N LEU A 51 38.95 3.75 21.74
CA LEU A 51 38.95 4.65 22.90
C LEU A 51 40.37 4.74 23.51
N PRO A 52 40.72 5.84 24.22
CA PRO A 52 42.02 5.99 24.90
C PRO A 52 42.41 4.93 25.95
N ALA A 53 41.45 4.10 26.37
CA ALA A 53 41.64 3.04 27.35
C ALA A 53 40.95 1.72 26.94
N GLY A 54 40.70 1.51 25.64
CA GLY A 54 39.98 0.34 25.15
C GLY A 54 39.21 0.54 23.85
N ASN A 55 38.04 -0.07 23.74
CA ASN A 55 37.17 0.04 22.56
C ASN A 55 35.69 0.23 22.97
N LEU A 56 34.93 0.86 22.07
CA LEU A 56 33.47 0.84 22.02
C LEU A 56 33.04 -0.08 20.87
N ASP A 57 32.36 -1.16 21.20
CA ASP A 57 31.71 -2.09 20.27
C ASP A 57 30.19 -1.80 20.22
N VAL A 58 29.58 -1.90 19.04
CA VAL A 58 28.14 -1.67 18.79
C VAL A 58 27.55 -2.91 18.10
N ASP A 59 26.63 -3.59 18.78
CA ASP A 59 26.10 -4.90 18.37
C ASP A 59 24.55 -4.97 18.48
N PRO A 60 23.81 -5.20 17.38
CA PRO A 60 24.28 -5.09 16.00
C PRO A 60 24.45 -3.61 15.61
N ALA A 61 25.41 -3.31 14.74
CA ALA A 61 25.53 -1.99 14.11
C ALA A 61 24.51 -1.78 12.97
N GLU A 62 23.82 -2.85 12.54
CA GLU A 62 22.90 -2.82 11.41
C GLU A 62 21.78 -3.85 11.57
N THR A 63 20.57 -3.50 11.15
CA THR A 63 19.39 -4.36 11.33
C THR A 63 18.22 -3.97 10.39
N VAL A 64 17.06 -4.58 10.61
CA VAL A 64 15.77 -4.25 9.95
C VAL A 64 14.86 -3.58 10.98
N ALA A 65 14.10 -2.56 10.57
CA ALA A 65 13.19 -1.80 11.42
C ALA A 65 12.11 -2.67 12.06
N SER A 66 11.56 -2.19 13.17
CA SER A 66 10.34 -2.74 13.77
C SER A 66 10.40 -4.22 14.16
N GLN A 67 11.60 -4.79 14.41
CA GLN A 67 11.73 -6.12 15.03
C GLN A 67 11.53 -6.01 16.56
N PRO A 68 10.38 -6.45 17.12
CA PRO A 68 10.05 -6.16 18.51
C PRO A 68 11.01 -6.84 19.49
N GLY A 69 11.59 -6.06 20.41
CA GLY A 69 12.50 -6.60 21.42
C GLY A 69 13.97 -6.78 20.99
N GLN A 70 14.30 -6.41 19.75
CA GLN A 70 15.68 -6.21 19.31
C GLN A 70 16.40 -5.20 20.20
N ARG A 71 17.72 -5.34 20.34
CA ARG A 71 18.55 -4.47 21.18
C ARG A 71 19.81 -4.08 20.44
N MET A 72 20.18 -2.81 20.52
CA MET A 72 21.50 -2.32 20.17
C MET A 72 22.32 -2.24 21.46
N ILE A 73 23.45 -2.93 21.51
CA ILE A 73 24.29 -3.07 22.69
C ILE A 73 25.58 -2.30 22.45
N PHE A 74 25.81 -1.28 23.27
CA PHE A 74 27.02 -0.45 23.23
C PHE A 74 27.92 -0.92 24.38
N THR A 75 28.98 -1.64 24.04
CA THR A 75 29.91 -2.26 25.00
C THR A 75 31.21 -1.49 25.03
N VAL A 76 31.64 -1.07 26.23
CA VAL A 76 33.00 -0.58 26.47
C VAL A 76 33.82 -1.71 27.06
N SER A 77 34.92 -2.05 26.38
CA SER A 77 35.90 -3.06 26.83
C SER A 77 37.24 -2.38 27.10
N LEU A 78 37.78 -2.49 28.31
CA LEU A 78 39.00 -1.79 28.73
C LEU A 78 40.28 -2.58 28.44
N ASP A 79 41.30 -1.94 27.87
CA ASP A 79 42.62 -2.54 27.63
C ASP A 79 43.64 -2.30 28.75
N ARG A 80 43.31 -1.37 29.67
CA ARG A 80 44.13 -0.94 30.80
C ARG A 80 43.26 -0.61 32.01
N ALA A 81 43.83 -0.66 33.20
CA ALA A 81 43.13 -0.27 34.43
C ALA A 81 42.83 1.23 34.46
N VAL A 82 41.66 1.60 34.98
CA VAL A 82 41.10 2.96 34.97
C VAL A 82 40.55 3.30 36.36
N GLU A 83 41.20 4.23 37.09
CA GLU A 83 40.69 4.68 38.40
C GLU A 83 39.31 5.31 38.27
N ARG A 84 39.13 6.17 37.25
CA ARG A 84 37.85 6.78 36.87
C ARG A 84 37.83 7.00 35.37
N GLY A 85 36.73 6.59 34.73
CA GLY A 85 36.50 6.84 33.31
C GLY A 85 35.02 6.84 32.99
N SER A 86 34.61 7.49 31.91
CA SER A 86 33.22 7.47 31.45
C SER A 86 33.13 7.55 29.93
N LEU A 87 32.23 6.73 29.37
CA LEU A 87 31.70 6.93 28.03
C LEU A 87 30.36 7.65 28.13
N ARG A 88 30.29 8.85 27.57
CA ARG A 88 29.05 9.59 27.31
C ARG A 88 28.59 9.32 25.89
N LEU A 89 27.41 8.73 25.73
CA LEU A 89 26.66 8.73 24.48
C LEU A 89 25.67 9.89 24.48
N GLU A 90 25.46 10.50 23.31
CA GLU A 90 24.34 11.40 23.06
C GLU A 90 23.38 10.73 22.06
N LEU A 91 22.22 10.30 22.53
CA LEU A 91 21.24 9.59 21.70
C LEU A 91 20.55 10.55 20.71
N PRO A 92 20.17 10.07 19.52
CA PRO A 92 19.36 10.82 18.57
C PRO A 92 18.09 11.38 19.23
N ALA A 93 17.70 12.60 18.85
CA ALA A 93 16.51 13.24 19.41
C ALA A 93 15.23 12.42 19.17
N THR A 94 15.18 11.70 18.04
CA THR A 94 14.16 10.69 17.71
C THR A 94 14.09 9.60 18.78
N TRP A 95 15.19 8.95 19.15
CA TRP A 95 15.19 7.81 20.09
C TRP A 95 14.67 8.19 21.49
N SER A 96 14.99 9.42 21.94
CA SER A 96 14.49 9.98 23.21
C SER A 96 13.06 10.51 23.15
N GLY A 97 12.51 10.66 21.95
CA GLY A 97 11.18 11.20 21.71
C GLY A 97 10.09 10.21 22.05
N ARG A 98 8.85 10.70 21.97
CA ARG A 98 7.67 9.84 21.83
C ARG A 98 7.13 9.95 20.42
N ALA A 99 6.60 8.86 19.89
CA ALA A 99 5.65 8.90 18.80
C ALA A 99 4.39 9.67 19.25
N SER A 100 3.58 10.21 18.34
CA SER A 100 2.32 10.88 18.73
C SER A 100 1.25 9.93 19.28
N SER A 101 1.48 8.61 19.21
CA SER A 101 0.76 7.58 19.98
C SER A 101 1.13 7.56 21.47
N GLY A 102 2.13 8.33 21.89
CA GLY A 102 2.64 8.37 23.26
C GLY A 102 3.69 7.31 23.59
N LEU A 103 3.93 6.33 22.71
CA LEU A 103 5.02 5.35 22.86
C LEU A 103 6.39 6.00 22.76
N LEU A 104 7.39 5.45 23.46
CA LEU A 104 8.80 5.83 23.25
C LEU A 104 9.33 5.12 22.01
N TRP A 105 10.20 5.77 21.25
CA TRP A 105 10.87 5.14 20.11
C TRP A 105 11.93 4.10 20.52
N ALA A 106 12.55 4.30 21.70
CA ALA A 106 13.47 3.35 22.31
C ALA A 106 13.24 3.26 23.84
N GLU A 107 13.55 2.11 24.46
CA GLU A 107 13.54 2.01 25.93
C GLU A 107 14.68 2.82 26.57
N PRO A 108 14.52 3.34 27.81
CA PRO A 108 15.57 4.08 28.52
C PRO A 108 16.82 3.23 28.79
N ALA A 109 17.81 3.33 27.90
CA ALA A 109 19.09 2.60 27.86
C ALA A 109 19.50 1.94 29.19
N GLU A 110 19.54 0.60 29.28
CA GLU A 110 19.76 -0.14 30.52
C GLU A 110 21.19 -0.67 30.67
N LEU A 111 21.70 -0.78 31.90
CA LEU A 111 22.98 -1.44 32.16
C LEU A 111 22.78 -2.96 32.05
N VAL A 112 23.56 -3.62 31.18
CA VAL A 112 23.48 -5.07 30.98
C VAL A 112 24.07 -5.79 32.22
N PRO A 113 23.41 -6.81 32.81
CA PRO A 113 23.85 -7.48 34.06
C PRO A 113 25.18 -8.27 34.04
N ARG A 114 26.07 -8.01 33.08
CA ARG A 114 27.45 -8.51 33.03
C ARG A 114 28.51 -7.46 33.39
N ALA A 115 28.10 -6.22 33.64
CA ALA A 115 28.99 -5.18 34.14
C ALA A 115 29.65 -5.63 35.46
N ALA A 116 30.95 -5.36 35.60
CA ALA A 116 31.64 -5.47 36.88
C ALA A 116 31.07 -4.48 37.90
N ASP A 117 31.21 -4.76 39.20
CA ASP A 117 30.76 -3.89 40.31
C ASP A 117 31.42 -2.47 40.28
N SER A 118 32.44 -2.29 39.44
CA SER A 118 33.12 -1.02 39.15
C SER A 118 32.31 -0.07 38.24
N ALA A 119 31.25 -0.53 37.57
CA ALA A 119 30.53 0.24 36.54
C ALA A 119 29.11 0.69 36.94
N SER A 120 28.68 1.85 36.44
CA SER A 120 27.38 2.48 36.73
C SER A 120 26.85 3.29 35.55
N LEU A 121 25.52 3.33 35.38
CA LEU A 121 24.86 4.02 34.27
C LEU A 121 24.02 5.21 34.76
N GLU A 122 24.33 6.40 34.27
CA GLU A 122 23.57 7.64 34.52
C GLU A 122 22.85 8.08 33.23
N ARG A 123 21.70 8.76 33.38
CA ARG A 123 20.86 9.23 32.26
C ARG A 123 20.41 10.67 32.52
N ASP A 124 20.66 11.57 31.57
CA ASP A 124 20.18 12.96 31.59
C ASP A 124 19.59 13.33 30.21
N GLY A 125 18.27 13.18 30.09
CA GLY A 125 17.55 13.36 28.84
C GLY A 125 18.06 12.43 27.73
N ARG A 126 18.76 13.00 26.75
CA ARG A 126 19.41 12.26 25.64
C ARG A 126 20.82 11.77 25.96
N THR A 127 21.40 12.23 27.07
CA THR A 127 22.73 11.82 27.50
C THR A 127 22.64 10.51 28.27
N VAL A 128 23.43 9.52 27.88
CA VAL A 128 23.62 8.28 28.64
C VAL A 128 25.10 8.15 28.96
N THR A 129 25.44 8.08 30.25
CA THR A 129 26.84 8.08 30.73
C THR A 129 27.13 6.76 31.44
N LEU A 130 27.92 5.90 30.80
CA LEU A 130 28.46 4.68 31.38
C LEU A 130 29.79 5.01 32.07
N SER A 131 29.81 4.99 33.40
CA SER A 131 30.97 5.35 34.23
C SER A 131 31.61 4.13 34.88
N PHE A 132 32.94 4.14 34.97
CA PHE A 132 33.81 3.14 35.60
C PHE A 132 34.55 3.74 36.80
N ARG A 133 34.75 2.96 37.87
CA ARG A 133 35.45 3.35 39.10
C ARG A 133 36.31 2.20 39.62
N GLY A 134 37.63 2.33 39.54
CA GLY A 134 38.58 1.28 39.92
C GLY A 134 38.40 0.02 39.06
N ALA A 135 38.18 0.20 37.76
CA ALA A 135 38.04 -0.90 36.81
C ALA A 135 39.42 -1.39 36.36
N GLU A 136 39.56 -2.70 36.18
CA GLU A 136 40.83 -3.35 35.83
C GLU A 136 40.98 -3.57 34.32
N ALA A 137 42.20 -3.89 33.87
CA ALA A 137 42.44 -4.25 32.47
C ALA A 137 41.69 -5.55 32.11
N GLY A 138 40.82 -5.48 31.10
CA GLY A 138 39.91 -6.57 30.72
C GLY A 138 38.50 -6.47 31.33
N ASP A 139 38.21 -5.49 32.18
CA ASP A 139 36.83 -5.17 32.56
C ASP A 139 36.04 -4.70 31.33
N ALA A 140 34.75 -5.05 31.29
CA ALA A 140 33.82 -4.55 30.30
C ALA A 140 32.47 -4.22 30.94
N ALA A 141 31.77 -3.24 30.37
CA ALA A 141 30.39 -2.95 30.71
C ALA A 141 29.63 -2.52 29.45
N SER A 142 28.35 -2.90 29.37
CA SER A 142 27.50 -2.62 28.22
C SER A 142 26.22 -1.91 28.67
N LEU A 143 25.77 -0.97 27.86
CA LEU A 143 24.39 -0.47 27.89
C LEU A 143 23.61 -1.05 26.71
N GLN A 144 22.38 -1.50 26.96
CA GLN A 144 21.45 -1.96 25.92
C GLN A 144 20.40 -0.88 25.67
N ILE A 145 20.07 -0.63 24.40
CA ILE A 145 18.94 0.18 23.97
C ILE A 145 18.00 -0.76 23.23
N ARG A 146 16.80 -1.00 23.78
CA ARG A 146 15.79 -1.78 23.07
C ARG A 146 15.13 -0.91 22.02
N ASP A 147 15.01 -1.45 20.82
CA ASP A 147 14.19 -0.93 19.75
C ASP A 147 12.69 -1.14 20.08
N VAL A 148 11.89 -0.08 19.94
CA VAL A 148 10.43 -0.06 20.15
C VAL A 148 9.72 0.51 18.90
N GLY A 149 10.39 0.50 17.75
CA GLY A 149 9.93 1.09 16.49
C GLY A 149 10.81 2.24 16.00
N ILE A 150 12.11 2.23 16.28
CA ILE A 150 13.06 3.22 15.79
C ILE A 150 12.96 3.24 14.24
N PRO A 151 12.76 4.43 13.61
CA PRO A 151 12.61 4.50 12.17
C PRO A 151 13.79 3.92 11.39
N ALA A 152 13.52 3.38 10.21
CA ALA A 152 14.53 3.02 9.23
C ALA A 152 15.46 4.21 8.91
N GLY A 153 16.71 3.91 8.51
CA GLY A 153 17.74 4.89 8.15
C GLY A 153 18.99 4.88 9.06
N ASP A 154 19.84 5.89 8.84
CA ASP A 154 21.20 5.99 9.41
C ASP A 154 21.27 6.86 10.68
N HIS A 155 21.27 6.21 11.85
CA HIS A 155 21.31 6.87 13.16
C HIS A 155 22.75 7.14 13.60
N ARG A 156 23.17 8.40 13.51
CA ARG A 156 24.46 8.88 14.01
C ARG A 156 24.38 9.19 15.51
N ILE A 157 25.27 8.58 16.29
CA ILE A 157 25.28 8.63 17.77
C ILE A 157 26.63 9.22 18.21
N PRO A 158 26.70 10.53 18.52
CA PRO A 158 27.90 11.14 19.06
C PRO A 158 28.32 10.51 20.39
N TRP A 159 29.63 10.33 20.58
CA TRP A 159 30.18 9.81 21.82
C TRP A 159 31.40 10.60 22.29
N THR A 160 31.64 10.59 23.60
CA THR A 160 32.79 11.20 24.27
C THR A 160 33.29 10.29 25.38
N TRP A 161 34.58 9.95 25.35
CA TRP A 161 35.28 9.29 26.45
C TRP A 161 36.01 10.33 27.29
N THR A 162 36.03 10.14 28.61
CA THR A 162 36.84 10.94 29.55
C THR A 162 37.40 10.04 30.64
N GLY A 163 38.73 9.94 30.72
CA GLY A 163 39.45 9.28 31.82
C GLY A 163 40.09 10.28 32.79
N ALA A 164 41.05 9.81 33.58
CA ALA A 164 41.80 10.68 34.51
C ALA A 164 42.81 11.59 33.78
N ASP A 165 43.45 11.09 32.72
CA ASP A 165 44.51 11.76 31.96
C ASP A 165 44.20 11.84 30.44
N ASP A 166 43.00 11.42 30.00
CA ASP A 166 42.63 11.35 28.59
C ASP A 166 41.19 11.79 28.27
N GLU A 167 40.99 12.21 27.03
CA GLU A 167 39.68 12.52 26.44
C GLU A 167 39.68 12.10 24.97
N ALA A 168 38.57 11.58 24.46
CA ALA A 168 38.36 11.35 23.03
C ALA A 168 36.90 11.57 22.64
N ARG A 169 36.65 11.86 21.36
CA ARG A 169 35.29 12.05 20.83
C ARG A 169 35.16 11.39 19.48
N GLY A 170 33.95 10.95 19.15
CA GLY A 170 33.63 10.35 17.86
C GLY A 170 32.13 10.27 17.64
N THR A 171 31.73 9.43 16.69
CA THR A 171 30.33 9.18 16.36
C THR A 171 30.23 7.75 15.86
N SER A 172 29.33 6.97 16.44
CA SER A 172 28.96 5.66 15.90
C SER A 172 27.75 5.77 14.97
N LEU A 173 27.58 4.77 14.11
CA LEU A 173 26.46 4.66 13.18
C LEU A 173 25.69 3.37 13.47
N VAL A 174 24.36 3.47 13.56
CA VAL A 174 23.46 2.31 13.52
C VAL A 174 22.49 2.47 12.35
N ARG A 175 22.35 1.43 11.53
CA ARG A 175 21.54 1.44 10.30
C ARG A 175 20.37 0.45 10.37
N ILE A 176 19.23 0.80 9.78
CA ILE A 176 17.94 0.10 9.98
C ILE A 176 17.11 0.03 8.65
N HIS A 177 16.67 -1.16 8.20
CA HIS A 177 16.05 -1.47 6.87
C HIS A 177 14.56 -2.02 6.90
N ALA A 178 13.97 -2.71 5.88
CA ALA A 178 12.50 -3.07 5.73
C ALA A 178 12.06 -4.56 5.33
N PRO A 179 10.73 -5.00 5.27
CA PRO A 179 10.24 -6.46 5.21
C PRO A 179 8.87 -6.95 4.48
N ALA A 180 8.48 -8.29 4.49
CA ALA A 180 7.69 -9.17 3.49
C ALA A 180 6.37 -10.07 3.84
N ARG A 181 5.63 -10.82 2.90
CA ARG A 181 4.14 -11.34 2.99
C ARG A 181 3.31 -12.20 1.79
N GLU A 182 2.37 -13.27 1.93
CA GLU A 182 1.29 -13.98 0.94
C GLU A 182 0.25 -15.10 1.59
N GLY A 183 -1.02 -15.69 1.33
CA GLY A 183 -2.27 -15.87 0.36
C GLY A 183 -3.64 -16.73 0.82
N ASP A 184 -4.85 -16.96 0.08
CA ASP A 184 -6.37 -17.47 0.33
C ASP A 184 -7.22 -18.89 -0.07
N GLU A 185 -8.64 -19.11 -0.01
CA GLU A 185 -9.83 -20.01 -0.64
C GLU A 185 -11.32 -19.89 0.01
N THR A 186 -12.50 -20.11 -0.69
CA THR A 186 -13.95 -19.50 -0.61
C THR A 186 -15.20 -20.46 -0.42
N PRO A 187 -16.57 -20.22 -0.68
CA PRO A 187 -17.70 -19.18 -0.66
C PRO A 187 -19.18 -19.70 -0.25
N GLN A 188 -20.45 -19.27 -0.63
CA GLN A 188 -21.12 -18.43 -1.74
C GLN A 188 -22.58 -17.79 -1.52
N ASN A 189 -23.73 -18.38 -1.90
CA ASN A 189 -24.80 -17.72 -2.75
C ASN A 189 -26.28 -18.24 -2.61
N PRO A 190 -27.38 -17.64 -3.17
CA PRO A 190 -27.85 -16.23 -3.35
C PRO A 190 -29.17 -15.88 -2.58
N TRP A 191 -29.60 -14.58 -2.49
CA TRP A 191 -30.78 -13.98 -3.21
C TRP A 191 -31.24 -12.53 -2.82
N THR A 192 -31.09 -11.52 -3.70
CA THR A 192 -32.08 -10.43 -4.02
C THR A 192 -31.68 -9.74 -5.34
N ARG A 193 -32.56 -9.04 -6.09
CA ARG A 193 -32.14 -8.18 -7.25
C ARG A 193 -31.26 -7.03 -6.71
N GLN A 194 -29.93 -7.00 -6.80
CA GLN A 194 -28.95 -7.35 -7.86
C GLN A 194 -28.81 -6.23 -8.90
N LEU A 195 -27.56 -5.92 -9.24
CA LEU A 195 -27.14 -5.29 -10.49
C LEU A 195 -27.86 -5.95 -11.69
N GLN A 196 -27.75 -5.37 -12.89
CA GLN A 196 -27.69 -6.28 -14.04
C GLN A 196 -26.53 -7.24 -13.76
N GLN A 197 -26.79 -8.54 -13.74
CA GLN A 197 -25.72 -9.52 -13.82
C GLN A 197 -25.02 -9.25 -15.16
N GLY A 198 -23.90 -8.52 -15.14
CA GLY A 198 -22.97 -8.59 -16.25
C GLY A 198 -22.45 -10.02 -16.41
N VAL A 199 -21.65 -10.26 -17.43
CA VAL A 199 -20.85 -11.48 -17.44
C VAL A 199 -19.56 -11.17 -16.68
N GLU A 200 -19.14 -12.07 -15.78
CA GLU A 200 -17.75 -12.05 -15.29
C GLU A 200 -16.85 -12.33 -16.50
N MET A 201 -16.20 -11.28 -17.01
CA MET A 201 -15.29 -11.38 -18.14
C MET A 201 -13.86 -11.33 -17.64
N ASN A 202 -13.03 -12.23 -18.16
CA ASN A 202 -11.60 -12.16 -18.01
C ASN A 202 -11.08 -11.01 -18.88
N GLY A 203 -10.68 -9.89 -18.26
CA GLY A 203 -10.16 -8.71 -18.94
C GLY A 203 -8.76 -8.92 -19.52
N THR A 204 -7.97 -9.86 -18.98
CA THR A 204 -6.64 -10.20 -19.53
C THR A 204 -6.74 -11.16 -20.73
N SER A 205 -7.87 -11.86 -20.89
CA SER A 205 -8.03 -12.90 -21.90
C SER A 205 -8.07 -12.33 -23.33
N GLN A 206 -7.07 -12.72 -24.12
CA GLN A 206 -7.12 -12.52 -25.57
C GLN A 206 -8.24 -13.36 -26.20
N GLY A 207 -8.96 -12.77 -27.14
CA GLY A 207 -9.79 -13.52 -28.08
C GLY A 207 -8.95 -14.48 -28.95
N ASP A 208 -8.97 -15.77 -28.61
CA ASP A 208 -8.49 -16.91 -29.40
C ASP A 208 -7.09 -16.81 -30.04
N ALA A 209 -6.05 -16.67 -29.21
CA ALA A 209 -4.70 -17.16 -29.54
C ALA A 209 -4.34 -18.44 -28.75
N CYS A 210 -4.57 -18.45 -27.43
CA CYS A 210 -4.21 -19.57 -26.54
C CYS A 210 -5.18 -20.78 -26.57
N ALA A 211 -6.29 -20.72 -27.32
CA ALA A 211 -7.18 -21.86 -27.53
C ALA A 211 -6.54 -22.97 -28.42
N SER A 212 -5.43 -22.68 -29.10
CA SER A 212 -4.61 -23.69 -29.77
C SER A 212 -4.00 -24.66 -28.76
N GLN A 213 -4.34 -25.95 -28.87
CA GLN A 213 -3.95 -27.02 -27.93
C GLN A 213 -2.45 -27.44 -28.00
N THR A 214 -1.55 -26.49 -28.24
CA THR A 214 -0.10 -26.68 -28.24
C THR A 214 0.46 -26.51 -26.82
N THR A 215 1.06 -27.59 -26.30
CA THR A 215 1.49 -27.72 -24.88
C THR A 215 2.56 -26.73 -24.41
N SER A 216 3.09 -25.86 -25.27
CA SER A 216 4.08 -24.83 -24.92
C SER A 216 3.52 -23.77 -23.97
N CYS A 217 2.29 -23.31 -24.17
CA CYS A 217 1.65 -22.32 -23.28
C CYS A 217 1.16 -22.90 -21.94
N ARG A 218 1.48 -24.17 -21.65
CA ARG A 218 1.30 -24.81 -20.33
C ARG A 218 2.61 -25.30 -19.71
N LEU A 219 3.76 -25.01 -20.35
CA LEU A 219 5.09 -25.51 -19.97
C LEU A 219 6.21 -24.47 -20.05
N GLN A 220 5.89 -23.22 -20.39
CA GLN A 220 6.49 -22.09 -19.68
C GLN A 220 5.66 -21.86 -18.41
N GLY A 221 6.31 -21.58 -17.28
CA GLY A 221 5.66 -21.57 -15.97
C GLY A 221 4.62 -20.46 -15.86
N GLY A 222 3.40 -20.80 -15.44
CA GLY A 222 2.38 -19.82 -15.09
C GLY A 222 2.77 -19.13 -13.80
N ASN A 223 3.44 -17.99 -13.94
CA ASN A 223 3.92 -17.10 -12.89
C ASN A 223 3.50 -15.64 -13.21
N GLU A 224 2.55 -15.44 -14.15
CA GLU A 224 2.06 -14.13 -14.61
C GLU A 224 1.10 -13.52 -13.57
N GLU A 225 1.54 -13.35 -12.32
CA GLU A 225 0.75 -12.77 -11.23
C GLU A 225 0.24 -11.38 -11.65
N GLN A 226 -1.07 -11.30 -11.92
CA GLN A 226 -1.76 -10.04 -12.21
C GLN A 226 -2.36 -9.51 -10.90
N SER A 227 -2.08 -8.27 -10.59
CA SER A 227 -2.34 -7.66 -9.27
C SER A 227 -2.43 -6.15 -9.37
N GLU A 228 -2.98 -5.47 -8.36
CA GLU A 228 -3.22 -4.02 -8.38
C GLU A 228 -4.06 -3.62 -9.60
N THR A 229 -5.26 -4.19 -9.70
CA THR A 229 -6.10 -4.01 -10.89
C THR A 229 -6.76 -2.65 -10.92
N PHE A 230 -6.66 -1.96 -12.06
CA PHE A 230 -7.32 -0.67 -12.30
C PHE A 230 -8.21 -0.72 -13.55
N ILE A 231 -9.19 0.16 -13.64
CA ILE A 231 -10.16 0.19 -14.74
C ILE A 231 -10.56 1.62 -15.07
N GLY A 232 -10.75 1.88 -16.36
CA GLY A 232 -11.25 3.16 -16.87
C GLY A 232 -12.21 2.94 -18.04
N VAL A 233 -13.32 3.65 -18.05
CA VAL A 233 -14.43 3.49 -18.99
C VAL A 233 -14.89 4.87 -19.45
N SER A 234 -15.00 5.06 -20.76
CA SER A 234 -15.40 6.37 -21.28
C SER A 234 -16.82 6.72 -20.78
N PRO A 235 -17.03 7.86 -20.07
CA PRO A 235 -18.29 8.14 -19.36
C PRO A 235 -19.51 8.35 -20.27
N TYR A 236 -19.29 8.41 -21.59
CA TYR A 236 -20.30 8.52 -22.64
C TYR A 236 -20.08 7.50 -23.79
N ASP A 237 -19.28 6.45 -23.56
CA ASP A 237 -19.02 5.36 -24.50
C ASP A 237 -18.65 4.09 -23.72
N SER A 238 -19.67 3.38 -23.21
CA SER A 238 -19.47 2.13 -22.45
C SER A 238 -18.96 0.96 -23.29
N ASP A 239 -18.81 1.12 -24.61
CA ASP A 239 -18.13 0.12 -25.43
C ASP A 239 -16.59 0.20 -25.27
N ARG A 240 -16.05 1.36 -24.82
CA ARG A 240 -14.62 1.59 -24.57
C ARG A 240 -14.25 1.38 -23.09
N ILE A 241 -13.63 0.24 -22.79
CA ILE A 241 -13.23 -0.20 -21.45
C ILE A 241 -11.72 -0.53 -21.46
N LEU A 242 -10.93 0.11 -20.60
CA LEU A 242 -9.52 -0.23 -20.36
C LEU A 242 -9.38 -0.93 -19.01
N VAL A 243 -9.12 -2.23 -19.02
CA VAL A 243 -8.71 -3.02 -17.84
C VAL A 243 -7.19 -3.01 -17.74
N GLN A 244 -6.66 -2.92 -16.52
CA GLN A 244 -5.22 -2.88 -16.24
C GLN A 244 -4.84 -3.75 -15.05
N SER A 245 -3.58 -4.18 -15.02
CA SER A 245 -2.95 -4.91 -13.93
C SER A 245 -1.43 -4.74 -13.98
N ASN A 246 -0.76 -4.88 -12.84
CA ASN A 246 0.66 -5.24 -12.82
C ASN A 246 0.87 -6.53 -13.61
N ASN A 247 1.95 -6.61 -14.38
CA ASN A 247 2.39 -7.86 -15.00
C ASN A 247 3.88 -8.10 -14.68
N ILE A 248 4.13 -8.86 -13.62
CA ILE A 248 5.47 -9.08 -13.04
C ILE A 248 6.50 -9.72 -13.98
N ASN A 249 6.10 -10.24 -15.15
CA ASN A 249 7.00 -10.85 -16.15
C ASN A 249 7.21 -10.01 -17.43
N ASP A 250 6.32 -9.06 -17.75
CA ASP A 250 6.55 -8.04 -18.79
C ASP A 250 5.80 -6.76 -18.42
N ASN A 251 6.52 -5.85 -17.76
CA ASN A 251 6.03 -4.56 -17.33
C ASN A 251 5.62 -3.62 -18.48
N THR A 252 5.81 -4.01 -19.74
CA THR A 252 5.26 -3.29 -20.91
C THR A 252 3.90 -3.85 -21.38
N GLU A 253 3.35 -4.88 -20.71
CA GLU A 253 2.12 -5.59 -21.07
C GLU A 253 1.13 -5.73 -19.89
N GLY A 254 0.69 -4.60 -19.33
CA GLY A 254 -0.31 -4.53 -18.25
C GLY A 254 -1.66 -3.88 -18.62
N ALA A 255 -1.95 -3.69 -19.91
CA ALA A 255 -3.09 -2.91 -20.39
C ALA A 255 -3.95 -3.66 -21.42
N PHE A 256 -5.28 -3.65 -21.23
CA PHE A 256 -6.24 -4.44 -22.01
C PHE A 256 -7.46 -3.59 -22.40
N LEU A 257 -7.56 -3.23 -23.68
CA LEU A 257 -8.64 -2.39 -24.20
C LEU A 257 -9.74 -3.22 -24.86
N SER A 258 -10.99 -3.00 -24.48
CA SER A 258 -12.16 -3.33 -25.28
C SER A 258 -12.68 -2.08 -26.02
N SER A 259 -13.19 -2.31 -27.23
CA SER A 259 -13.94 -1.32 -28.04
C SER A 259 -15.34 -1.84 -28.39
N ASP A 260 -15.82 -2.88 -27.70
CA ASP A 260 -17.08 -3.56 -27.98
C ASP A 260 -17.87 -3.90 -26.72
N GLY A 261 -17.69 -3.17 -25.63
CA GLY A 261 -18.47 -3.35 -24.39
C GLY A 261 -18.03 -4.57 -23.59
N GLY A 262 -16.73 -4.85 -23.63
CA GLY A 262 -16.09 -5.92 -22.88
C GLY A 262 -16.40 -7.32 -23.40
N LYS A 263 -16.83 -7.47 -24.67
CA LYS A 263 -17.05 -8.79 -25.29
C LYS A 263 -15.71 -9.39 -25.74
N ASN A 264 -14.78 -8.55 -26.18
CA ASN A 264 -13.39 -8.89 -26.49
C ASN A 264 -12.44 -7.85 -25.86
N PHE A 265 -11.28 -8.30 -25.38
CA PHE A 265 -10.20 -7.46 -24.90
C PHE A 265 -8.94 -7.64 -25.77
N LYS A 266 -8.30 -6.52 -26.10
CA LYS A 266 -7.04 -6.42 -26.85
C LYS A 266 -5.94 -6.00 -25.89
N ARG A 267 -5.00 -6.90 -25.60
CA ARG A 267 -3.75 -6.56 -24.90
C ARG A 267 -2.98 -5.51 -25.72
N LEU A 268 -2.63 -4.40 -25.09
CA LEU A 268 -1.80 -3.33 -25.65
C LEU A 268 -0.37 -3.43 -25.10
N LYS A 269 0.62 -3.03 -25.90
CA LYS A 269 2.02 -2.94 -25.45
C LYS A 269 2.42 -1.48 -25.29
N ILE A 270 2.91 -1.12 -24.11
CA ILE A 270 3.27 0.24 -23.74
C ILE A 270 4.56 0.63 -24.50
N PRO A 271 4.58 1.74 -25.27
CA PRO A 271 5.79 2.17 -25.97
C PRO A 271 6.91 2.51 -24.99
N ASN A 272 8.07 1.86 -25.12
CA ASN A 272 9.19 1.96 -24.17
C ASN A 272 10.11 3.18 -24.38
N MET A 273 9.72 4.11 -25.26
CA MET A 273 10.41 5.38 -25.46
C MET A 273 9.64 6.50 -24.78
N VAL A 274 10.33 7.22 -23.89
CA VAL A 274 9.79 8.23 -22.99
C VAL A 274 10.19 9.63 -23.49
N ASP A 275 9.20 10.46 -23.83
CA ASP A 275 9.39 11.91 -23.92
C ASP A 275 9.55 12.46 -22.49
N ALA A 276 10.56 13.29 -22.27
CA ALA A 276 10.98 13.70 -20.93
C ALA A 276 11.32 15.20 -20.88
N PRO A 277 10.98 15.93 -19.80
CA PRO A 277 11.01 17.39 -19.81
C PRO A 277 12.41 17.96 -20.08
N GLY A 278 12.48 18.91 -21.02
CA GLY A 278 13.71 19.54 -21.48
C GLY A 278 14.67 18.65 -22.27
N LYS A 279 14.28 17.41 -22.63
CA LYS A 279 15.07 16.55 -23.52
C LYS A 279 14.69 16.81 -24.99
N SER A 280 15.68 16.71 -25.89
CA SER A 280 15.47 16.81 -27.35
C SER A 280 15.35 15.46 -28.05
N GLU A 281 15.64 14.38 -27.33
CA GLU A 281 15.60 12.99 -27.79
C GLU A 281 14.99 12.16 -26.65
N PRO A 282 14.11 11.18 -26.94
CA PRO A 282 13.45 10.38 -25.91
C PRO A 282 14.41 9.38 -25.24
N GLU A 283 14.18 9.09 -23.96
CA GLU A 283 14.94 8.12 -23.16
C GLU A 283 14.23 6.75 -23.11
N LYS A 284 14.93 5.66 -22.79
CA LYS A 284 14.28 4.35 -22.58
C LYS A 284 13.58 4.38 -21.22
N GLY A 285 12.29 4.02 -21.19
CA GLY A 285 11.58 3.69 -19.96
C GLY A 285 11.88 2.25 -19.53
N ASP A 286 11.99 2.03 -18.22
CA ASP A 286 11.89 0.70 -17.60
C ASP A 286 10.67 0.71 -16.68
N TYR A 287 9.50 0.46 -17.28
CA TYR A 287 8.22 0.54 -16.59
C TYR A 287 8.11 -0.56 -15.53
N CYS A 288 7.21 -0.35 -14.57
CA CYS A 288 6.71 -1.38 -13.69
C CYS A 288 5.19 -1.25 -13.57
N CYS A 289 4.76 -0.70 -12.45
CA CYS A 289 3.55 -1.11 -11.75
C CYS A 289 2.74 0.13 -11.36
N ASP A 290 1.79 -0.04 -10.45
CA ASP A 290 0.79 0.95 -10.09
C ASP A 290 -0.01 1.45 -11.31
N PRO A 291 -0.76 0.59 -12.02
CA PRO A 291 -1.59 1.03 -13.13
C PRO A 291 -2.64 2.06 -12.67
N MET A 292 -2.81 3.10 -13.49
CA MET A 292 -3.81 4.16 -13.31
C MET A 292 -4.36 4.63 -14.66
N SER A 293 -5.61 5.09 -14.67
CA SER A 293 -6.23 5.73 -15.84
C SER A 293 -7.17 6.88 -15.45
N ALA A 294 -7.54 7.68 -16.45
CA ALA A 294 -8.63 8.63 -16.39
C ALA A 294 -9.17 8.92 -17.80
N GLU A 295 -10.48 9.15 -17.93
CA GLU A 295 -11.16 9.20 -19.23
C GLU A 295 -11.75 10.58 -19.48
N ASP A 296 -11.45 11.20 -20.62
CA ASP A 296 -12.04 12.49 -20.96
C ASP A 296 -13.43 12.35 -21.61
N ASN A 297 -14.26 13.38 -21.45
CA ASN A 297 -15.60 13.42 -22.05
C ASN A 297 -15.62 13.61 -23.58
N LEU A 298 -14.48 13.37 -24.24
CA LEU A 298 -14.31 13.32 -25.69
C LEU A 298 -13.91 11.91 -26.18
N GLY A 299 -13.72 10.95 -25.26
CA GLY A 299 -13.40 9.54 -25.54
C GLY A 299 -11.91 9.19 -25.57
N ASN A 300 -11.02 10.12 -25.17
CA ASN A 300 -9.62 9.79 -24.91
C ASN A 300 -9.51 9.05 -23.58
N ILE A 301 -8.73 7.98 -23.56
CA ILE A 301 -8.38 7.23 -22.35
C ILE A 301 -6.92 7.55 -22.03
N TRP A 302 -6.65 8.03 -20.83
CA TRP A 302 -5.31 8.23 -20.31
C TRP A 302 -4.90 7.02 -19.49
N PHE A 303 -3.64 6.62 -19.59
CA PHE A 303 -3.06 5.44 -18.94
C PHE A 303 -1.72 5.82 -18.33
N GLY A 304 -1.32 5.20 -17.22
CA GLY A 304 -0.01 5.44 -16.62
C GLY A 304 0.36 4.45 -15.52
N GLY A 305 1.53 4.70 -14.94
CA GLY A 305 2.13 3.96 -13.83
C GLY A 305 3.49 4.52 -13.47
N LEU A 306 4.34 3.74 -12.81
CA LEU A 306 5.73 4.12 -12.48
C LEU A 306 6.78 3.38 -13.33
N SER A 307 7.92 4.04 -13.57
CA SER A 307 9.17 3.41 -14.02
C SER A 307 10.19 3.35 -12.88
N PHE A 308 11.07 2.35 -12.89
CA PHE A 308 12.16 2.23 -11.92
C PHE A 308 13.37 3.11 -12.26
N GLU A 309 14.29 3.23 -11.30
CA GLU A 309 15.65 3.74 -11.54
C GLU A 309 16.46 2.70 -12.36
N PRO A 310 17.44 3.11 -13.20
CA PRO A 310 18.29 2.17 -13.93
C PRO A 310 19.11 1.26 -13.01
N GLU A 311 19.33 0.01 -13.42
CA GLU A 311 20.33 -0.86 -12.78
C GLU A 311 21.73 -0.21 -12.77
N ASP A 312 22.53 -0.56 -11.76
CA ASP A 312 23.80 0.08 -11.46
C ASP A 312 24.82 -0.05 -12.62
N GLY A 313 24.94 1.01 -13.43
CA GLY A 313 25.79 1.06 -14.62
C GLY A 313 25.05 1.05 -15.98
N ASP A 314 23.72 0.87 -16.01
CA ASP A 314 22.96 1.23 -17.21
C ASP A 314 22.94 2.76 -17.37
N THR A 315 23.23 3.20 -18.59
CA THR A 315 23.28 4.62 -19.00
C THR A 315 22.34 4.90 -20.18
N THR A 316 21.46 3.95 -20.49
CA THR A 316 20.50 3.99 -21.61
C THR A 316 19.05 4.16 -21.16
N THR A 317 18.71 3.66 -19.96
CA THR A 317 17.42 3.88 -19.29
C THR A 317 17.37 5.26 -18.60
N GLY A 318 16.19 5.88 -18.56
CA GLY A 318 15.92 7.12 -17.81
C GLY A 318 15.76 6.88 -16.29
N PRO A 319 15.69 7.95 -15.47
CA PRO A 319 15.39 7.83 -14.03
C PRO A 319 13.99 7.26 -13.77
N SER A 320 13.70 6.92 -12.50
CA SER A 320 12.32 6.64 -12.09
C SER A 320 11.40 7.83 -12.38
N ARG A 321 10.22 7.53 -12.93
CA ARG A 321 9.19 8.52 -13.25
C ARG A 321 7.81 7.90 -13.12
N ILE A 322 6.86 8.68 -12.61
CA ILE A 322 5.47 8.51 -13.00
C ILE A 322 5.34 8.83 -14.49
N TYR A 323 4.66 7.98 -15.25
CA TYR A 323 4.50 8.10 -16.70
C TYR A 323 3.03 8.12 -17.12
N VAL A 324 2.75 8.71 -18.29
CA VAL A 324 1.41 8.85 -18.87
C VAL A 324 1.45 8.58 -20.37
N ASN A 325 0.48 7.84 -20.92
CA ASN A 325 0.24 7.70 -22.36
C ASN A 325 -1.28 7.87 -22.63
N ARG A 326 -1.67 8.13 -23.89
CA ARG A 326 -3.05 8.37 -24.31
C ARG A 326 -3.47 7.40 -25.42
N ILE A 327 -4.58 6.71 -25.21
CA ILE A 327 -5.34 6.07 -26.29
C ILE A 327 -6.31 7.13 -26.83
N ALA A 328 -6.08 7.60 -28.05
CA ALA A 328 -6.86 8.69 -28.61
C ALA A 328 -8.33 8.28 -28.87
N ALA A 329 -9.23 9.26 -28.79
CA ALA A 329 -10.65 9.05 -29.08
C ALA A 329 -10.88 8.37 -30.45
N GLY A 330 -11.60 7.25 -30.45
CA GLY A 330 -11.85 6.43 -31.64
C GLY A 330 -10.65 5.63 -32.17
N THR A 331 -9.57 5.50 -31.38
CA THR A 331 -8.41 4.64 -31.70
C THR A 331 -8.22 3.55 -30.65
N GLU A 332 -7.40 2.55 -30.98
CA GLU A 332 -7.12 1.35 -30.15
C GLU A 332 -5.62 1.17 -29.88
N GLU A 333 -4.84 2.22 -30.01
CA GLU A 333 -3.38 2.20 -29.84
C GLU A 333 -2.95 3.37 -28.93
N PHE A 334 -1.85 3.18 -28.21
CA PHE A 334 -1.17 4.25 -27.49
C PHE A 334 -0.51 5.27 -28.44
N GLN A 335 -0.18 6.46 -27.95
CA GLN A 335 0.67 7.39 -28.69
C GLN A 335 2.10 6.81 -28.81
N PRO A 336 2.83 7.07 -29.91
CA PRO A 336 4.14 6.44 -30.18
C PRO A 336 5.24 6.68 -29.12
N PHE A 337 5.05 7.69 -28.27
CA PHE A 337 5.90 7.98 -27.12
C PHE A 337 5.03 8.03 -25.86
N THR A 338 5.57 7.52 -24.76
CA THR A 338 5.01 7.71 -23.42
C THR A 338 5.60 8.99 -22.84
N VAL A 339 4.83 9.74 -22.04
CA VAL A 339 5.27 10.98 -21.41
C VAL A 339 5.73 10.68 -19.99
N GLY A 340 7.00 10.91 -19.72
CA GLY A 340 7.56 10.86 -18.37
C GLY A 340 7.32 12.18 -17.66
N LEU A 341 6.70 12.16 -16.48
CA LEU A 341 6.39 13.39 -15.76
C LEU A 341 7.67 14.09 -15.25
N PRO A 342 7.61 15.42 -15.01
CA PRO A 342 8.72 16.13 -14.39
C PRO A 342 8.94 15.67 -12.95
N LEU A 343 10.20 15.59 -12.55
CA LEU A 343 10.59 15.27 -11.17
C LEU A 343 10.31 16.47 -10.26
N LEU A 344 10.05 16.23 -8.96
CA LEU A 344 9.90 17.29 -7.98
C LEU A 344 11.17 18.17 -7.97
N ALA A 345 11.05 19.49 -7.95
CA ALA A 345 12.20 20.39 -7.98
C ALA A 345 12.84 20.59 -6.60
N GLY A 346 14.16 20.44 -6.51
CA GLY A 346 14.93 20.61 -5.28
C GLY A 346 14.99 22.05 -4.78
N LYS A 347 15.36 22.20 -3.49
CA LYS A 347 15.34 23.46 -2.73
C LYS A 347 16.17 24.62 -3.29
N ASP A 348 17.02 24.39 -4.29
CA ASP A 348 17.79 25.44 -4.99
C ASP A 348 17.32 25.72 -6.43
N GLY A 349 16.33 24.95 -6.92
CA GLY A 349 15.76 25.06 -8.26
C GLY A 349 16.66 24.56 -9.41
N LYS A 350 17.71 23.78 -9.14
CA LYS A 350 18.70 23.35 -10.16
C LYS A 350 18.96 21.86 -10.23
N GLN A 351 18.59 21.11 -9.20
CA GLN A 351 18.55 19.65 -9.20
C GLN A 351 17.14 19.19 -8.80
N PRO A 352 16.69 17.99 -9.22
CA PRO A 352 15.47 17.40 -8.67
C PRO A 352 15.59 17.17 -7.16
N GLU A 353 14.48 17.26 -6.44
CA GLU A 353 14.37 16.72 -5.08
C GLU A 353 14.26 15.19 -5.15
N SER A 354 13.49 14.66 -6.11
CA SER A 354 13.33 13.22 -6.34
C SER A 354 14.28 12.71 -7.43
N GLU A 355 15.38 12.06 -7.02
CA GLU A 355 16.06 11.07 -7.87
C GLU A 355 15.60 9.64 -7.54
N GLY A 356 14.91 9.45 -6.40
CA GLY A 356 14.45 8.15 -5.91
C GLY A 356 13.09 7.72 -6.46
N GLN A 357 12.85 6.40 -6.43
CA GLN A 357 11.59 5.73 -6.78
C GLN A 357 10.33 6.51 -6.35
N GLN A 358 9.44 6.72 -7.32
CA GLN A 358 8.09 7.27 -7.14
C GLN A 358 7.10 6.09 -7.09
N ASP A 359 6.07 6.17 -6.23
CA ASP A 359 5.17 5.05 -5.89
C ASP A 359 3.72 5.52 -5.67
N LYS A 360 2.76 4.60 -5.81
CA LYS A 360 1.31 4.75 -5.61
C LYS A 360 0.74 6.00 -6.26
N ASN A 361 0.86 6.04 -7.58
CA ASN A 361 0.32 7.08 -8.45
C ASN A 361 -1.17 6.85 -8.78
N LEU A 362 -1.95 7.94 -8.83
CA LEU A 362 -3.35 7.93 -9.29
C LEU A 362 -3.63 9.16 -10.18
N MET A 363 -4.68 9.05 -10.99
CA MET A 363 -4.98 9.98 -12.09
C MET A 363 -6.46 10.39 -12.06
N THR A 364 -6.74 11.65 -12.39
CA THR A 364 -8.11 12.16 -12.54
C THR A 364 -8.16 13.26 -13.58
N ILE A 365 -9.32 13.51 -14.20
CA ILE A 365 -9.50 14.60 -15.16
C ILE A 365 -10.77 15.42 -14.88
N ASP A 366 -10.63 16.74 -14.92
CA ASP A 366 -11.75 17.67 -14.77
C ASP A 366 -12.70 17.57 -15.97
N ASN A 367 -13.70 16.70 -15.86
CA ASN A 367 -14.70 16.49 -16.90
C ASN A 367 -15.86 17.50 -16.87
N SER A 368 -15.84 18.51 -15.99
CA SER A 368 -17.01 19.35 -15.71
C SER A 368 -17.03 20.64 -16.57
N PRO A 369 -17.96 20.81 -17.53
CA PRO A 369 -17.92 21.96 -18.45
C PRO A 369 -18.19 23.33 -17.80
N THR A 370 -18.54 23.37 -16.52
CA THR A 370 -18.69 24.61 -15.71
C THR A 370 -17.43 24.98 -14.93
N SER A 371 -16.41 24.14 -14.96
CA SER A 371 -15.18 24.32 -14.19
C SER A 371 -14.23 25.33 -14.83
N PRO A 372 -13.50 26.17 -14.05
CA PRO A 372 -12.38 26.97 -14.54
C PRO A 372 -11.19 26.11 -15.04
N THR A 373 -11.10 24.85 -14.63
CA THR A 373 -10.03 23.89 -14.96
C THR A 373 -10.51 22.77 -15.89
N TYR A 374 -11.66 22.94 -16.54
CA TYR A 374 -12.26 21.93 -17.43
C TYR A 374 -11.27 21.39 -18.48
N GLY A 375 -11.03 20.08 -18.45
CA GLY A 375 -10.04 19.36 -19.25
C GLY A 375 -8.64 19.30 -18.64
N ARG A 376 -8.43 19.72 -17.40
CA ARG A 376 -7.16 19.52 -16.71
C ARG A 376 -7.05 18.08 -16.21
N LEU A 377 -6.06 17.37 -16.74
CA LEU A 377 -5.61 16.07 -16.28
C LEU A 377 -4.67 16.29 -15.09
N TYR A 378 -4.93 15.64 -13.96
CA TYR A 378 -4.12 15.66 -12.75
C TYR A 378 -3.55 14.27 -12.50
N VAL A 379 -2.31 14.21 -12.01
CA VAL A 379 -1.66 12.99 -11.53
C VAL A 379 -1.07 13.28 -10.15
N VAL A 380 -1.39 12.44 -9.18
CA VAL A 380 -0.95 12.50 -7.78
C VAL A 380 -0.15 11.24 -7.44
N TRP A 381 0.87 11.34 -6.60
CA TRP A 381 1.68 10.19 -6.16
C TRP A 381 2.39 10.47 -4.83
N ASN A 382 3.01 9.44 -4.24
CA ASN A 382 3.96 9.65 -3.16
C ASN A 382 5.40 9.78 -3.68
N ASP A 383 6.04 10.86 -3.27
CA ASP A 383 7.42 11.19 -3.60
C ASP A 383 8.32 10.85 -2.41
N THR A 384 9.23 9.88 -2.59
CA THR A 384 10.14 9.38 -1.53
C THR A 384 11.26 10.37 -1.19
N GLY A 385 11.61 11.25 -2.13
CA GLY A 385 12.41 12.45 -1.88
C GLY A 385 13.91 12.37 -2.13
N GLY A 386 14.43 11.25 -2.64
CA GLY A 386 15.84 11.09 -3.00
C GLY A 386 16.18 9.63 -3.26
N SER A 387 17.26 9.38 -4.01
CA SER A 387 17.83 8.02 -4.18
C SER A 387 18.05 7.37 -2.81
N PRO A 388 17.98 6.02 -2.67
CA PRO A 388 18.29 5.29 -1.43
C PRO A 388 19.65 5.64 -0.78
N SER A 389 20.54 6.31 -1.53
CA SER A 389 21.82 6.85 -1.06
C SER A 389 21.75 8.19 -0.30
N ASP A 390 20.71 9.03 -0.48
CA ASP A 390 20.57 10.33 0.21
C ASP A 390 19.69 10.24 1.46
N ASN A 391 20.27 9.70 2.54
CA ASN A 391 19.64 9.57 3.86
C ASN A 391 19.25 10.91 4.54
N THR A 392 19.46 12.08 3.91
CA THR A 392 19.12 13.39 4.50
C THR A 392 17.66 13.81 4.31
N ARG A 393 16.86 13.03 3.56
CA ARG A 393 15.53 13.43 3.05
C ARG A 393 14.39 12.46 3.42
N SER A 394 14.48 11.78 4.56
CA SER A 394 13.52 10.73 4.94
C SER A 394 12.05 11.20 5.00
N GLY A 395 11.19 10.43 4.34
CA GLY A 395 9.73 10.53 4.45
C GLY A 395 9.02 10.92 3.15
N ASN A 396 7.89 10.26 2.91
CA ASN A 396 7.06 10.46 1.72
C ASN A 396 6.33 11.79 1.79
N ALA A 397 6.47 12.62 0.75
CA ALA A 397 5.55 13.71 0.47
C ALA A 397 4.42 13.18 -0.42
N ILE A 398 3.23 13.78 -0.34
CA ILE A 398 2.25 13.65 -1.43
C ILE A 398 2.44 14.83 -2.36
N VAL A 399 2.62 14.56 -3.64
CA VAL A 399 2.84 15.56 -4.69
C VAL A 399 1.83 15.41 -5.81
N ILE A 400 1.61 16.48 -6.57
CA ILE A 400 0.69 16.50 -7.70
C ILE A 400 1.29 17.28 -8.88
N SER A 401 1.03 16.81 -10.09
CA SER A 401 1.27 17.53 -11.35
C SER A 401 0.01 17.50 -12.22
N HIS A 402 -0.08 18.41 -13.19
CA HIS A 402 -1.20 18.48 -14.11
C HIS A 402 -0.83 18.98 -15.51
N CYS A 403 -1.67 18.68 -16.49
CA CYS A 403 -1.61 19.24 -17.84
C CYS A 403 -3.02 19.60 -18.37
N ASP A 404 -3.11 20.68 -19.15
CA ASP A 404 -4.38 21.15 -19.72
C ASP A 404 -4.63 20.53 -21.10
N THR A 405 -5.56 19.57 -21.19
CA THR A 405 -5.99 18.94 -22.46
C THR A 405 -6.82 19.88 -23.37
N ARG A 406 -6.93 21.16 -23.00
CA ARG A 406 -7.73 22.18 -23.70
C ARG A 406 -7.01 23.53 -23.75
N THR A 407 -6.62 23.97 -24.95
CA THR A 407 -6.07 25.32 -25.14
C THR A 407 -7.18 26.30 -25.48
N ALA A 408 -7.30 27.36 -24.67
CA ALA A 408 -8.37 28.37 -24.77
C ALA A 408 -9.80 27.79 -24.76
N GLY A 409 -10.00 26.67 -24.05
CA GLY A 409 -11.28 25.94 -23.93
C GLY A 409 -11.60 24.98 -25.09
N LEU A 410 -10.87 25.06 -26.20
CA LEU A 410 -10.97 24.12 -27.32
C LEU A 410 -10.23 22.82 -26.98
N PRO A 411 -10.71 21.63 -27.41
CA PRO A 411 -9.99 20.38 -27.28
C PRO A 411 -8.59 20.44 -27.89
N ASP A 412 -7.60 20.00 -27.12
CA ASP A 412 -6.17 20.03 -27.46
C ASP A 412 -5.43 18.90 -26.72
N ALA A 413 -6.04 17.70 -26.62
CA ALA A 413 -5.52 16.60 -25.79
C ALA A 413 -4.07 16.21 -26.15
N ALA A 414 -3.71 16.31 -27.44
CA ALA A 414 -2.35 16.04 -27.92
C ALA A 414 -1.27 16.97 -27.33
N ARG A 415 -1.66 18.06 -26.66
CA ARG A 415 -0.76 18.91 -25.88
C ARG A 415 -0.10 18.16 -24.72
N CYS A 416 -0.84 17.26 -24.07
CA CYS A 416 -0.34 16.50 -22.93
C CYS A 416 0.39 15.20 -23.33
N ASP A 417 0.46 14.90 -24.63
CA ASP A 417 1.38 13.91 -25.22
C ASP A 417 2.84 14.43 -25.29
N ASN A 418 3.14 15.57 -24.68
CA ASN A 418 4.47 16.18 -24.64
C ASN A 418 4.83 16.62 -23.21
N ALA A 419 6.03 16.23 -22.76
CA ALA A 419 6.47 16.36 -21.37
C ALA A 419 6.64 17.83 -20.91
N ASP A 420 7.02 18.74 -21.81
CA ASP A 420 7.20 20.17 -21.50
C ASP A 420 5.88 20.93 -21.24
N ASN A 421 4.72 20.32 -21.47
CA ASN A 421 3.41 20.90 -21.15
C ASN A 421 2.90 20.55 -19.75
N TRP A 422 3.55 19.61 -19.05
CA TRP A 422 3.20 19.22 -17.69
C TRP A 422 3.85 20.16 -16.65
N THR A 423 3.16 20.43 -15.54
CA THR A 423 3.73 21.23 -14.46
C THR A 423 4.86 20.50 -13.73
N VAL A 424 5.83 21.26 -13.21
CA VAL A 424 6.70 20.75 -12.14
C VAL A 424 5.82 20.33 -10.94
N PRO A 425 6.02 19.15 -10.32
CA PRO A 425 5.20 18.69 -9.22
C PRO A 425 5.25 19.64 -8.02
N VAL A 426 4.14 19.74 -7.29
CA VAL A 426 4.06 20.54 -6.06
C VAL A 426 3.62 19.70 -4.87
N ILE A 427 4.16 20.03 -3.70
CA ILE A 427 3.92 19.29 -2.45
C ILE A 427 2.53 19.62 -1.93
N VAL A 428 1.61 18.67 -2.08
CA VAL A 428 0.27 18.71 -1.47
C VAL A 428 0.36 18.40 0.01
N ALA A 429 1.14 17.40 0.44
CA ALA A 429 1.33 17.06 1.85
C ALA A 429 2.83 16.89 2.18
N PRO A 430 3.35 17.52 3.25
CA PRO A 430 4.77 17.53 3.57
C PRO A 430 5.29 16.17 4.04
N ARG A 431 6.58 15.91 3.78
CA ARG A 431 7.29 14.66 4.08
C ARG A 431 7.04 14.13 5.49
N THR A 432 6.33 13.01 5.58
CA THR A 432 6.18 12.20 6.81
C THR A 432 6.08 10.71 6.45
N SER A 433 5.03 10.00 6.86
CA SER A 433 4.75 8.61 6.49
C SER A 433 3.39 8.58 5.81
N LEU A 434 3.39 8.88 4.52
CA LEU A 434 2.20 9.09 3.69
C LEU A 434 2.20 8.11 2.50
N ILE A 435 1.06 7.51 2.18
CA ILE A 435 0.88 6.62 1.01
C ILE A 435 -0.59 6.60 0.55
N TYR A 436 -0.85 5.97 -0.59
CA TYR A 436 -2.18 5.79 -1.21
C TYR A 436 -2.89 7.13 -1.36
N ALA A 437 -2.30 7.99 -2.20
CA ALA A 437 -2.80 9.33 -2.42
C ALA A 437 -3.66 9.38 -3.68
N ASP A 438 -4.92 9.78 -3.52
CA ASP A 438 -5.92 9.87 -4.59
C ASP A 438 -6.41 11.31 -4.76
N ALA A 439 -6.95 11.63 -5.94
CA ALA A 439 -7.43 12.97 -6.28
C ALA A 439 -8.70 12.95 -7.15
N ALA A 440 -9.59 13.92 -6.89
CA ALA A 440 -10.79 14.15 -7.72
C ALA A 440 -11.06 15.65 -7.88
N VAL A 441 -11.84 16.02 -8.91
CA VAL A 441 -12.09 17.43 -9.27
C VAL A 441 -13.58 17.76 -9.24
N GLY A 442 -13.93 18.78 -8.44
CA GLY A 442 -15.31 19.22 -8.28
C GLY A 442 -15.85 20.07 -9.45
N PRO A 443 -17.18 20.25 -9.52
CA PRO A 443 -17.82 20.97 -10.63
C PRO A 443 -17.55 22.48 -10.65
N ASP A 444 -16.87 22.98 -9.61
CA ASP A 444 -16.36 24.34 -9.46
C ASP A 444 -14.83 24.43 -9.69
N GLY A 445 -14.15 23.34 -10.05
CA GLY A 445 -12.72 23.25 -10.32
C GLY A 445 -11.84 23.00 -9.10
N LYS A 446 -12.41 22.84 -7.90
CA LYS A 446 -11.61 22.45 -6.74
C LYS A 446 -11.03 21.06 -6.96
N VAL A 447 -9.71 20.93 -6.81
CA VAL A 447 -9.05 19.63 -6.72
C VAL A 447 -8.96 19.22 -5.25
N TYR A 448 -9.50 18.05 -4.96
CA TYR A 448 -9.46 17.38 -3.67
C TYR A 448 -8.36 16.32 -3.74
N VAL A 449 -7.57 16.18 -2.68
CA VAL A 449 -6.53 15.15 -2.58
C VAL A 449 -6.65 14.48 -1.22
N THR A 450 -6.75 13.16 -1.18
CA THR A 450 -6.78 12.33 0.03
C THR A 450 -5.55 11.45 0.11
N TRP A 451 -5.19 11.00 1.32
CA TRP A 451 -4.10 10.04 1.54
C TRP A 451 -4.22 9.36 2.91
N TRP A 452 -3.51 8.25 3.10
CA TRP A 452 -3.29 7.63 4.41
C TRP A 452 -2.02 8.20 5.07
N ASP A 453 -2.18 8.78 6.26
CA ASP A 453 -1.09 9.18 7.14
C ASP A 453 -0.80 8.03 8.12
N PHE A 454 0.07 7.10 7.69
CA PHE A 454 0.48 5.91 8.43
C PHE A 454 1.56 6.20 9.49
N SER A 455 1.90 7.47 9.70
CA SER A 455 2.69 7.89 10.85
C SER A 455 1.91 7.65 12.14
N SER A 456 2.49 8.02 13.29
CA SER A 456 1.80 7.99 14.57
C SER A 456 0.56 8.92 14.68
N VAL A 457 0.15 9.59 13.59
CA VAL A 457 -1.16 10.24 13.43
C VAL A 457 -2.27 9.21 13.16
N ASN A 458 -1.97 8.14 12.39
CA ASN A 458 -2.88 7.06 11.98
C ASN A 458 -4.27 7.54 11.53
N ALA A 459 -4.32 8.26 10.40
CA ALA A 459 -5.56 8.89 9.93
C ALA A 459 -5.70 8.86 8.42
N ILE A 460 -6.96 8.89 7.96
CA ILE A 460 -7.29 9.32 6.61
C ILE A 460 -7.35 10.84 6.61
N ARG A 461 -6.65 11.47 5.68
CA ARG A 461 -6.45 12.92 5.65
C ARG A 461 -6.62 13.45 4.24
N GLY A 462 -6.83 14.75 4.11
CA GLY A 462 -6.92 15.37 2.80
C GLY A 462 -6.67 16.88 2.80
N ARG A 463 -6.55 17.41 1.58
CA ARG A 463 -6.42 18.83 1.25
C ARG A 463 -7.29 19.19 0.04
N VAL A 464 -7.53 20.48 -0.13
CA VAL A 464 -8.27 21.04 -1.26
C VAL A 464 -7.52 22.26 -1.77
N CYS A 465 -7.42 22.43 -3.09
CA CYS A 465 -7.09 23.71 -3.71
C CYS A 465 -8.29 24.23 -4.52
N ASP A 466 -8.62 25.52 -4.37
CA ASP A 466 -9.64 26.20 -5.16
C ASP A 466 -8.95 27.12 -6.19
N PRO A 467 -8.99 26.81 -7.49
CA PRO A 467 -8.29 27.58 -8.53
C PRO A 467 -8.88 28.97 -8.77
N LYS A 468 -10.01 29.33 -8.14
CA LYS A 468 -10.54 30.71 -8.13
C LYS A 468 -9.98 31.54 -6.98
N ALA A 469 -9.43 30.90 -5.95
CA ALA A 469 -8.90 31.55 -4.75
C ALA A 469 -7.36 31.51 -4.69
N ALA A 470 -6.73 30.47 -5.23
CA ALA A 470 -5.29 30.27 -5.19
C ALA A 470 -4.77 29.55 -6.44
N ASP A 471 -3.45 29.38 -6.52
CA ASP A 471 -2.76 28.73 -7.63
C ASP A 471 -2.43 27.28 -7.27
N CYS A 472 -3.14 26.31 -7.87
CA CYS A 472 -2.96 24.88 -7.58
C CYS A 472 -1.67 24.28 -8.16
N ALA A 473 -0.90 25.05 -8.94
CA ALA A 473 0.48 24.74 -9.30
C ALA A 473 1.49 25.34 -8.28
N LYS A 474 1.08 25.49 -7.01
CA LYS A 474 1.91 25.87 -5.85
C LYS A 474 1.45 25.15 -4.59
N SER A 475 2.41 24.78 -3.73
CA SER A 475 2.14 24.14 -2.43
C SER A 475 1.30 25.02 -1.50
N GLU A 476 1.44 26.35 -1.60
CA GLU A 476 0.64 27.34 -0.86
C GLU A 476 -0.81 27.49 -1.39
N GLY A 477 -1.13 26.91 -2.55
CA GLY A 477 -2.49 26.89 -3.09
C GLY A 477 -3.41 25.88 -2.38
N TYR A 478 -2.82 24.86 -1.76
CA TYR A 478 -3.55 23.84 -1.01
C TYR A 478 -3.82 24.30 0.42
N GLY A 479 -5.07 24.13 0.86
CA GLY A 479 -5.56 24.55 2.18
C GLY A 479 -4.90 23.82 3.37
N PRO A 480 -5.41 24.03 4.60
CA PRO A 480 -4.96 23.24 5.75
C PRO A 480 -5.24 21.74 5.53
N ILE A 481 -4.42 20.87 6.13
CA ILE A 481 -4.74 19.44 6.19
C ILE A 481 -6.01 19.26 7.03
N LYS A 482 -6.98 18.52 6.50
CA LYS A 482 -8.16 18.06 7.24
C LYS A 482 -7.98 16.59 7.61
N ASP A 483 -8.30 16.25 8.86
CA ASP A 483 -8.48 14.86 9.30
C ASP A 483 -9.91 14.40 8.92
N ILE A 484 -10.03 13.29 8.21
CA ILE A 484 -11.30 12.73 7.71
C ILE A 484 -11.80 11.62 8.65
N ALA A 485 -10.88 10.76 9.10
CA ALA A 485 -11.11 9.79 10.17
C ALA A 485 -9.81 9.54 10.94
N THR A 486 -9.90 9.33 12.25
CA THR A 486 -8.86 8.61 12.99
C THR A 486 -9.10 7.11 12.84
N LEU A 487 -8.03 6.40 12.50
CA LEU A 487 -8.05 4.94 12.38
C LEU A 487 -7.63 4.33 13.72
N ASN A 488 -8.20 3.18 14.06
CA ASN A 488 -7.67 2.30 15.13
C ASN A 488 -7.59 2.90 16.56
N ASP A 489 -8.46 3.85 16.92
CA ASP A 489 -8.30 4.67 18.13
C ASP A 489 -8.86 4.07 19.45
N ASP A 490 -9.62 2.98 19.39
CA ASP A 490 -9.92 2.13 20.56
C ASP A 490 -9.57 0.65 20.34
N LEU A 491 -8.30 0.32 20.58
CA LEU A 491 -7.81 -1.05 20.77
C LEU A 491 -7.62 -1.42 22.25
N SER A 492 -8.32 -0.76 23.18
CA SER A 492 -8.08 -0.89 24.64
C SER A 492 -8.62 -2.20 25.25
N GLY A 493 -8.22 -3.34 24.67
CA GLY A 493 -8.59 -4.68 25.13
C GLY A 493 -7.95 -5.86 24.39
N LEU A 494 -7.06 -5.62 23.41
CA LEU A 494 -6.38 -6.72 22.71
C LEU A 494 -5.35 -7.43 23.59
N GLU A 495 -5.08 -8.70 23.29
CA GLU A 495 -4.04 -9.52 23.94
C GLU A 495 -2.62 -9.05 23.58
N ASP A 496 -2.45 -8.47 22.39
CA ASP A 496 -1.19 -8.01 21.80
C ASP A 496 -1.00 -6.49 21.87
N ASN A 497 -1.57 -5.85 22.91
CA ASN A 497 -1.70 -4.40 23.14
C ASN A 497 -0.36 -3.61 23.16
N GLN A 498 0.32 -3.54 22.02
CA GLN A 498 1.55 -2.79 21.78
C GLN A 498 1.27 -1.28 21.61
N GLY A 499 0.10 -0.94 21.07
CA GLY A 499 -0.31 0.43 20.74
C GLY A 499 0.37 0.98 19.48
N GLY A 500 -0.17 2.08 18.95
CA GLY A 500 0.41 2.78 17.78
C GLY A 500 -0.39 2.62 16.48
N PRO A 501 0.11 3.22 15.37
CA PRO A 501 -0.53 3.17 14.07
C PRO A 501 -0.67 1.74 13.55
N PHE A 502 -1.50 1.53 12.54
CA PHE A 502 -1.55 0.24 11.85
C PHE A 502 -0.17 -0.15 11.32
N PRO A 503 0.11 -1.45 11.20
CA PRO A 503 1.26 -1.85 10.42
C PRO A 503 1.03 -1.40 8.97
N PHE A 504 2.09 -0.99 8.28
CA PHE A 504 2.03 -0.79 6.82
C PHE A 504 1.48 -2.04 6.12
N ALA A 505 1.79 -3.20 6.70
CA ALA A 505 1.31 -4.50 6.29
C ALA A 505 0.43 -5.18 7.34
N CYS A 506 -0.88 -5.23 7.10
CA CYS A 506 -1.88 -5.92 7.91
C CYS A 506 -2.42 -7.20 7.21
N PRO A 507 -1.70 -8.33 7.23
CA PRO A 507 -2.16 -9.56 6.58
C PRO A 507 -3.45 -10.10 7.21
N ILE A 508 -4.33 -10.66 6.39
CA ILE A 508 -5.58 -11.34 6.79
C ILE A 508 -5.58 -12.77 6.24
N PRO A 509 -6.40 -13.72 6.70
CA PRO A 509 -6.36 -15.08 6.16
C PRO A 509 -6.75 -15.20 4.68
N ALA A 510 -7.43 -14.18 4.15
CA ALA A 510 -7.79 -14.01 2.75
C ALA A 510 -6.77 -13.24 1.87
N GLN A 511 -5.74 -12.68 2.49
CA GLN A 511 -4.62 -12.03 1.85
C GLN A 511 -3.45 -11.96 2.86
N PRO A 512 -2.86 -13.11 3.27
CA PRO A 512 -1.72 -13.11 4.15
C PRO A 512 -0.45 -12.52 3.55
N GLY A 513 -0.50 -11.90 2.36
CA GLY A 513 0.39 -10.77 2.17
C GLY A 513 0.55 -9.98 0.86
N GLY A 514 -0.40 -10.01 -0.03
CA GLY A 514 -0.80 -8.70 -0.55
C GLY A 514 -1.29 -7.77 0.56
N ARG A 515 -1.66 -6.52 0.23
CA ARG A 515 -1.59 -5.46 1.22
C ARG A 515 -2.89 -4.84 1.76
N PRO A 516 -3.82 -5.60 2.40
CA PRO A 516 -4.94 -5.00 3.14
C PRO A 516 -4.46 -3.88 4.05
N GLY A 517 -5.11 -2.74 3.87
CA GLY A 517 -4.69 -1.44 4.34
C GLY A 517 -5.81 -0.41 4.08
N PRO A 518 -5.67 0.83 4.55
CA PRO A 518 -6.76 1.81 4.51
C PRO A 518 -7.07 2.40 3.13
N SER A 519 -6.16 2.29 2.15
CA SER A 519 -6.25 2.69 0.73
C SER A 519 -7.43 3.64 0.37
N PRO A 520 -7.34 4.96 0.66
CA PRO A 520 -8.48 5.86 0.61
C PRO A 520 -8.72 6.52 -0.76
N GLY A 521 -9.82 6.18 -1.41
CA GLY A 521 -10.28 6.84 -2.64
C GLY A 521 -11.16 8.08 -2.38
N VAL A 522 -11.22 9.01 -3.34
CA VAL A 522 -12.03 10.24 -3.33
C VAL A 522 -12.74 10.45 -4.67
N GLU A 523 -13.99 10.90 -4.64
CA GLU A 523 -14.74 11.30 -5.85
C GLU A 523 -15.66 12.49 -5.55
N VAL A 524 -16.05 13.23 -6.58
CA VAL A 524 -17.01 14.33 -6.50
C VAL A 524 -18.15 14.12 -7.49
N ASP A 525 -19.40 14.36 -7.04
CA ASP A 525 -20.54 14.41 -7.95
C ASP A 525 -20.42 15.63 -8.89
N ILE A 526 -20.07 15.37 -10.16
CA ILE A 526 -20.11 16.33 -11.27
C ILE A 526 -21.28 16.07 -12.22
N SER A 527 -22.29 15.31 -11.77
CA SER A 527 -23.55 15.07 -12.49
C SER A 527 -24.47 16.30 -12.48
N ASN A 528 -25.61 16.21 -13.16
CA ASN A 528 -26.70 17.20 -13.05
C ASN A 528 -27.71 16.88 -11.93
N GLY A 529 -27.37 15.92 -11.04
CA GLY A 529 -28.19 15.46 -9.93
C GLY A 529 -28.23 16.42 -8.73
N PRO A 530 -29.08 16.11 -7.72
CA PRO A 530 -29.26 16.96 -6.53
C PRO A 530 -28.06 16.96 -5.57
N ASN A 531 -27.07 16.08 -5.77
CA ASN A 531 -25.85 15.99 -4.98
C ASN A 531 -24.63 16.67 -5.65
N ARG A 532 -24.77 17.31 -6.83
CA ARG A 532 -23.68 17.98 -7.56
C ARG A 532 -22.82 18.85 -6.64
N GLY A 533 -21.53 18.54 -6.54
CA GLY A 533 -20.57 19.21 -5.67
C GLY A 533 -20.40 18.57 -4.28
N ARG A 534 -21.06 17.44 -4.01
CA ARG A 534 -20.79 16.59 -2.85
C ARG A 534 -19.53 15.76 -3.10
N VAL A 535 -18.63 15.77 -2.12
CA VAL A 535 -17.37 15.01 -2.12
C VAL A 535 -17.57 13.75 -1.28
N TYR A 536 -17.08 12.62 -1.78
CA TYR A 536 -17.13 11.30 -1.16
C TYR A 536 -15.71 10.81 -0.91
N VAL A 537 -15.50 10.07 0.18
CA VAL A 537 -14.21 9.41 0.47
C VAL A 537 -14.49 8.02 1.03
N SER A 538 -13.79 7.00 0.53
CA SER A 538 -13.77 5.63 1.04
C SER A 538 -12.46 5.33 1.76
N TRP A 539 -12.45 4.32 2.63
CA TRP A 539 -11.24 3.76 3.23
C TRP A 539 -11.51 2.45 3.98
N GLY A 540 -10.46 1.69 4.27
CA GLY A 540 -10.49 0.59 5.25
C GLY A 540 -10.10 1.04 6.67
N ASP A 541 -10.67 0.41 7.70
CA ASP A 541 -10.19 0.44 9.09
C ASP A 541 -10.36 -0.96 9.72
N LEU A 542 -9.75 -1.27 10.87
CA LEU A 542 -9.98 -2.56 11.55
C LEU A 542 -11.20 -2.48 12.49
N ARG A 543 -12.11 -3.45 12.34
CA ARG A 543 -13.35 -3.63 13.13
C ARG A 543 -13.02 -3.86 14.61
N PRO A 544 -13.25 -2.90 15.53
CA PRO A 544 -12.90 -3.08 16.93
C PRO A 544 -13.72 -4.20 17.58
N GLY A 545 -13.06 -5.05 18.36
CA GLY A 545 -13.69 -6.17 19.06
C GLY A 545 -14.13 -7.35 18.19
N SER A 546 -13.75 -7.41 16.91
CA SER A 546 -14.06 -8.55 16.04
C SER A 546 -13.12 -9.75 16.21
N GLY A 547 -11.89 -9.46 16.65
CA GLY A 547 -10.89 -10.42 17.14
C GLY A 547 -10.29 -9.94 18.47
N VAL A 548 -9.26 -10.63 18.96
CA VAL A 548 -8.56 -10.30 20.21
C VAL A 548 -7.09 -9.92 20.01
N ARG A 549 -6.57 -10.01 18.78
CA ARG A 549 -5.24 -9.53 18.39
C ARG A 549 -5.36 -8.60 17.19
N ARG A 550 -4.44 -7.68 16.98
CA ARG A 550 -4.35 -6.96 15.70
C ARG A 550 -3.80 -7.92 14.64
N CYS A 551 -3.90 -7.57 13.37
CA CYS A 551 -2.99 -8.14 12.38
C CYS A 551 -1.55 -7.82 12.80
N ASP A 552 -0.68 -8.82 12.74
CA ASP A 552 0.72 -8.68 13.11
C ASP A 552 1.58 -8.49 11.85
N GLN A 553 2.61 -7.65 11.96
CA GLN A 553 3.62 -7.43 10.92
C GLN A 553 4.89 -8.24 11.19
N LEU A 554 4.89 -9.09 12.24
CA LEU A 554 6.06 -9.82 12.72
C LEU A 554 6.84 -10.47 11.56
N ILE A 555 8.08 -10.01 11.41
CA ILE A 555 8.99 -10.28 10.28
C ILE A 555 9.62 -11.68 10.43
N VAL A 556 8.78 -12.69 10.63
CA VAL A 556 9.12 -14.09 10.82
C VAL A 556 8.26 -14.89 9.84
N PRO A 557 8.84 -15.38 8.72
CA PRO A 557 8.11 -16.18 7.74
C PRO A 557 7.29 -17.31 8.39
N GLY A 558 6.02 -17.42 8.01
CA GLY A 558 5.15 -18.49 8.50
C GLY A 558 4.57 -18.30 9.91
N THR A 559 4.18 -17.08 10.30
CA THR A 559 3.06 -16.91 11.26
C THR A 559 1.83 -16.45 10.50
N PRO A 560 0.97 -17.38 10.01
CA PRO A 560 -0.22 -16.99 9.29
C PRO A 560 -1.18 -16.18 10.19
N PRO A 561 -1.87 -15.16 9.64
CA PRO A 561 -2.96 -14.50 10.33
C PRO A 561 -3.98 -15.55 10.78
N THR A 562 -4.37 -15.46 12.03
CA THR A 562 -5.25 -16.38 12.73
C THR A 562 -6.67 -15.87 12.76
N GLN A 563 -7.64 -16.78 12.99
CA GLN A 563 -9.07 -16.44 12.98
C GLN A 563 -9.43 -15.30 13.93
N ASP A 564 -8.64 -15.12 15.00
CA ASP A 564 -8.80 -14.16 16.08
C ASP A 564 -7.97 -12.86 15.92
N ASN A 565 -7.29 -12.63 14.78
CA ASN A 565 -6.93 -11.26 14.41
C ASN A 565 -8.21 -10.43 14.17
N LEU A 566 -8.16 -9.13 14.38
CA LEU A 566 -9.20 -8.20 13.90
C LEU A 566 -9.42 -8.35 12.39
N THR A 567 -10.61 -7.97 11.96
CA THR A 567 -10.99 -7.92 10.54
C THR A 567 -11.01 -6.51 10.00
N TRP A 568 -10.83 -6.36 8.69
CA TRP A 568 -11.10 -5.08 8.03
C TRP A 568 -12.59 -4.76 7.90
N ASP A 569 -12.89 -3.48 7.97
CA ASP A 569 -14.17 -2.83 7.70
C ASP A 569 -13.96 -1.77 6.60
N SER A 570 -14.64 -1.91 5.46
CA SER A 570 -14.70 -0.86 4.43
C SER A 570 -15.71 0.23 4.80
N PHE A 571 -15.34 1.50 4.67
CA PHE A 571 -16.13 2.68 5.03
C PHE A 571 -16.34 3.65 3.86
N VAL A 572 -17.37 4.49 3.97
CA VAL A 572 -17.61 5.65 3.09
C VAL A 572 -18.24 6.82 3.88
N ALA A 573 -17.80 8.05 3.60
CA ALA A 573 -18.41 9.29 4.11
C ALA A 573 -18.53 10.34 3.00
N SER A 574 -19.46 11.30 3.11
CA SER A 574 -19.60 12.37 2.12
C SER A 574 -20.16 13.69 2.66
N ALA A 575 -19.63 14.82 2.17
CA ALA A 575 -20.05 16.15 2.57
C ALA A 575 -20.44 17.02 1.36
N PRO A 576 -21.50 17.85 1.46
CA PRO A 576 -21.93 18.75 0.41
C PRO A 576 -21.01 19.99 0.28
N ASP A 577 -21.39 20.93 -0.59
CA ASP A 577 -20.82 22.28 -0.70
C ASP A 577 -19.29 22.32 -0.96
N GLY A 578 -18.77 21.31 -1.65
CA GLY A 578 -17.36 21.19 -2.00
C GLY A 578 -16.43 21.14 -0.78
N GLN A 579 -16.82 20.38 0.24
CA GLN A 579 -16.03 20.14 1.44
C GLN A 579 -15.59 18.67 1.51
N LEU A 580 -14.36 18.40 1.96
CA LEU A 580 -13.97 17.05 2.35
C LEU A 580 -14.87 16.55 3.50
N PRO A 581 -15.28 15.26 3.52
CA PRO A 581 -16.10 14.68 4.59
C PRO A 581 -15.33 14.48 5.90
N GLY A 582 -16.01 13.95 6.91
CA GLY A 582 -15.40 13.45 8.14
C GLY A 582 -14.87 14.50 9.12
N GLU A 583 -14.19 14.02 10.16
CA GLU A 583 -13.52 14.80 11.22
C GLU A 583 -12.56 13.88 12.01
N ARG A 584 -11.82 14.43 12.98
CA ARG A 584 -10.87 13.65 13.80
C ARG A 584 -11.56 12.80 14.87
N LYS A 585 -12.21 11.71 14.43
CA LYS A 585 -12.96 10.71 15.22
C LYS A 585 -12.88 9.33 14.54
N PRO A 586 -13.19 8.22 15.25
CA PRO A 586 -13.12 6.88 14.70
C PRO A 586 -13.94 6.72 13.42
N SER A 587 -13.49 5.88 12.49
CA SER A 587 -14.20 5.58 11.23
C SER A 587 -15.69 5.27 11.44
N ALA A 588 -16.01 4.40 12.40
CA ALA A 588 -17.38 4.03 12.74
C ALA A 588 -18.24 5.15 13.39
N GLN A 589 -17.65 6.32 13.70
CA GLN A 589 -18.38 7.52 14.14
C GLN A 589 -18.55 8.57 13.02
N VAL A 590 -17.70 8.54 11.98
CA VAL A 590 -17.66 9.56 10.91
C VAL A 590 -18.08 9.03 9.53
N ALA A 591 -18.33 7.72 9.40
CA ALA A 591 -18.60 7.06 8.13
C ALA A 591 -19.59 5.90 8.26
N THR A 592 -20.11 5.48 7.10
CA THR A 592 -20.99 4.32 6.95
C THR A 592 -20.18 3.14 6.51
N ARG A 593 -20.30 2.02 7.23
CA ARG A 593 -19.63 0.78 6.86
C ARG A 593 -20.34 0.13 5.67
N LEU A 594 -19.60 -0.20 4.62
CA LEU A 594 -20.10 -0.78 3.37
C LEU A 594 -20.60 -2.24 3.53
N TYR A 595 -20.36 -2.91 4.66
CA TYR A 595 -20.93 -4.22 4.98
C TYR A 595 -21.52 -4.26 6.39
N THR A 596 -22.84 -4.21 6.55
CA THR A 596 -23.45 -3.89 7.86
C THR A 596 -23.61 -5.10 8.79
N ASP A 597 -23.80 -4.87 10.10
CA ASP A 597 -24.17 -5.95 11.03
C ASP A 597 -25.53 -6.59 10.69
N GLY A 598 -26.39 -5.89 9.95
CA GLY A 598 -27.61 -6.45 9.36
C GLY A 598 -27.36 -7.33 8.13
N ASP A 599 -26.20 -7.18 7.48
CA ASP A 599 -25.73 -8.09 6.42
C ASP A 599 -25.06 -9.33 7.03
N LEU A 600 -24.32 -9.19 8.15
CA LEU A 600 -23.80 -10.31 8.99
C LEU A 600 -24.91 -11.19 9.60
N GLN A 601 -26.10 -10.62 9.88
CA GLN A 601 -27.24 -11.34 10.48
C GLN A 601 -28.09 -12.12 9.48
N LYS A 602 -27.88 -11.93 8.17
CA LYS A 602 -28.47 -12.81 7.16
C LYS A 602 -27.81 -14.19 7.27
N PRO A 603 -28.50 -15.29 6.93
CA PRO A 603 -27.80 -16.54 6.68
C PRO A 603 -26.71 -16.27 5.63
N PRO A 604 -25.44 -16.66 5.87
CA PRO A 604 -24.47 -16.64 4.80
C PRO A 604 -24.95 -17.65 3.74
N GLU A 605 -24.72 -17.34 2.48
CA GLU A 605 -25.44 -18.01 1.41
C GLU A 605 -24.63 -19.24 0.93
N LYS A 606 -25.27 -20.20 0.26
CA LYS A 606 -24.72 -21.56 0.09
C LYS A 606 -23.64 -21.63 -0.98
N ASP A 607 -22.55 -22.34 -0.69
CA ASP A 607 -21.43 -22.55 -1.61
C ASP A 607 -21.85 -23.20 -2.95
N ASP A 608 -21.04 -23.06 -4.00
CA ASP A 608 -21.30 -23.67 -5.33
C ASP A 608 -21.52 -25.20 -5.28
N ARG A 609 -21.01 -25.83 -4.23
CA ARG A 609 -21.07 -27.27 -3.95
C ARG A 609 -22.29 -27.62 -3.05
N GLY A 610 -23.06 -26.62 -2.60
CA GLY A 610 -24.32 -26.68 -1.84
C GLY A 610 -24.24 -26.44 -0.32
N ASN A 611 -23.06 -26.18 0.23
CA ASN A 611 -22.78 -26.10 1.67
C ASN A 611 -23.18 -24.75 2.27
N ALA A 612 -23.71 -24.72 3.49
CA ALA A 612 -23.90 -23.44 4.18
C ALA A 612 -22.56 -22.94 4.75
N ALA A 613 -22.16 -21.72 4.39
CA ALA A 613 -21.01 -21.05 4.97
C ALA A 613 -21.20 -20.77 6.47
N VAL A 614 -20.10 -20.54 7.21
CA VAL A 614 -20.13 -20.48 8.68
C VAL A 614 -20.22 -19.03 9.16
N GLY A 615 -21.46 -18.54 9.25
CA GLY A 615 -21.77 -17.13 9.49
C GLY A 615 -21.09 -16.59 10.74
N GLY A 616 -20.26 -15.57 10.55
CA GLY A 616 -19.32 -15.09 11.56
C GLY A 616 -18.54 -13.87 11.06
N ASN A 617 -17.42 -13.59 11.70
CA ASN A 617 -16.60 -12.44 11.41
C ASN A 617 -15.94 -12.52 10.01
N SER A 618 -15.88 -11.41 9.29
CA SER A 618 -15.34 -11.30 7.93
C SER A 618 -14.52 -10.04 7.72
N ASP A 619 -13.50 -10.10 6.85
CA ASP A 619 -12.76 -8.92 6.40
C ASP A 619 -13.42 -8.31 5.16
N GLU A 620 -13.52 -6.99 5.13
CA GLU A 620 -13.91 -6.19 3.97
C GLU A 620 -12.83 -5.14 3.70
N TRP A 621 -12.15 -5.23 2.55
CA TRP A 621 -10.95 -4.43 2.26
C TRP A 621 -10.84 -4.00 0.79
N PHE A 622 -9.90 -3.09 0.53
CA PHE A 622 -9.74 -2.31 -0.72
C PHE A 622 -11.06 -1.74 -1.25
N PRO A 623 -11.65 -0.75 -0.54
CA PRO A 623 -12.86 -0.12 -1.03
C PRO A 623 -12.56 1.04 -1.97
N TRP A 624 -12.76 0.84 -3.27
CA TRP A 624 -12.89 1.95 -4.21
C TRP A 624 -14.29 2.56 -4.14
N LEU A 625 -14.48 3.71 -4.78
CA LEU A 625 -15.78 4.34 -4.94
C LEU A 625 -15.88 5.08 -6.27
N VAL A 626 -17.09 5.18 -6.81
CA VAL A 626 -17.36 5.98 -8.02
C VAL A 626 -18.74 6.66 -7.94
N VAL A 627 -18.87 7.81 -8.60
CA VAL A 627 -20.15 8.46 -8.87
C VAL A 627 -20.45 8.33 -10.36
N ASP A 628 -21.58 7.68 -10.70
CA ASP A 628 -22.11 7.71 -12.06
C ASP A 628 -22.51 9.15 -12.41
N GLN A 629 -21.64 9.82 -13.17
CA GLN A 629 -21.77 11.23 -13.50
C GLN A 629 -22.96 11.52 -14.44
N GLN A 630 -23.62 10.48 -14.99
CA GLN A 630 -24.89 10.63 -15.72
C GLN A 630 -26.10 10.72 -14.77
N SER A 631 -26.14 9.93 -13.69
CA SER A 631 -27.32 9.86 -12.79
C SER A 631 -27.13 10.44 -11.38
N GLY A 632 -25.91 10.69 -10.93
CA GLY A 632 -25.58 11.11 -9.56
C GLY A 632 -25.73 9.99 -8.52
N ARG A 633 -25.72 8.73 -8.97
CA ARG A 633 -25.70 7.54 -8.09
C ARG A 633 -24.27 7.18 -7.73
N VAL A 634 -24.08 6.67 -6.52
CA VAL A 634 -22.75 6.42 -5.94
C VAL A 634 -22.61 4.94 -5.64
N PHE A 635 -21.43 4.39 -5.88
CA PHE A 635 -21.13 2.99 -5.60
C PHE A 635 -19.82 2.88 -4.85
N GLY A 636 -19.70 1.85 -4.03
CA GLY A 636 -18.44 1.38 -3.49
C GLY A 636 -18.32 -0.12 -3.73
N ASP A 637 -17.10 -0.57 -3.96
CA ASP A 637 -16.73 -1.98 -4.03
C ASP A 637 -15.86 -2.39 -2.85
N PHE A 638 -15.57 -3.68 -2.74
CA PHE A 638 -14.61 -4.27 -1.80
C PHE A 638 -14.46 -5.78 -2.06
N TYR A 639 -13.30 -6.33 -1.72
CA TYR A 639 -13.15 -7.77 -1.46
C TYR A 639 -13.80 -8.11 -0.09
N SER A 640 -14.47 -9.26 0.04
CA SER A 640 -15.09 -9.68 1.32
C SER A 640 -15.02 -11.18 1.62
N THR A 641 -14.60 -11.52 2.84
CA THR A 641 -14.57 -12.90 3.36
C THR A 641 -15.90 -13.43 3.87
N ARG A 642 -16.99 -12.67 3.75
CA ARG A 642 -18.31 -12.99 4.31
C ARG A 642 -18.91 -14.32 3.87
N ASP A 643 -18.52 -14.80 2.70
CA ASP A 643 -19.03 -16.05 2.11
C ASP A 643 -18.17 -17.28 2.47
N SER A 644 -16.98 -17.11 3.09
CA SER A 644 -16.00 -18.17 3.38
C SER A 644 -16.63 -19.48 3.94
N PRO A 645 -16.20 -20.68 3.50
CA PRO A 645 -16.91 -21.94 3.76
C PRO A 645 -16.68 -22.44 5.19
N SER A 646 -15.75 -21.79 5.88
CA SER A 646 -15.17 -22.07 7.18
C SER A 646 -14.81 -20.75 7.85
N THR A 647 -14.71 -20.77 9.18
CA THR A 647 -14.39 -19.58 10.01
C THR A 647 -12.94 -19.14 9.88
N ASP A 648 -12.15 -19.77 9.01
CA ASP A 648 -10.77 -19.37 8.75
C ASP A 648 -10.65 -18.10 7.91
N ARG A 649 -11.77 -17.51 7.44
CA ARG A 649 -11.82 -16.26 6.69
C ARG A 649 -10.86 -16.28 5.50
N ARG A 650 -10.63 -17.45 4.93
CA ARG A 650 -9.54 -17.64 3.99
C ARG A 650 -9.76 -16.94 2.67
N THR A 651 -10.71 -16.03 2.46
CA THR A 651 -11.05 -15.62 1.07
C THR A 651 -11.74 -14.33 0.82
N THR A 652 -11.85 -14.00 -0.47
CA THR A 652 -12.85 -13.09 -0.98
C THR A 652 -13.66 -13.62 -2.18
N HIS A 653 -14.89 -13.12 -2.29
CA HIS A 653 -15.50 -12.78 -3.57
C HIS A 653 -15.53 -11.25 -3.69
N PHE A 654 -15.50 -10.72 -4.92
CA PHE A 654 -15.63 -9.28 -5.10
C PHE A 654 -17.09 -8.81 -4.97
N TYR A 655 -17.31 -7.64 -4.37
CA TYR A 655 -18.62 -7.06 -4.09
C TYR A 655 -18.73 -5.63 -4.55
N THR A 656 -19.95 -5.21 -4.88
CA THR A 656 -20.33 -3.81 -5.10
C THR A 656 -21.65 -3.52 -4.39
N ARG A 657 -21.85 -2.26 -3.97
CA ARG A 657 -23.17 -1.76 -3.56
C ARG A 657 -23.35 -0.28 -3.81
N GLU A 658 -24.59 0.12 -4.02
CA GLU A 658 -24.98 1.53 -4.10
C GLU A 658 -24.91 2.19 -2.71
N VAL A 659 -24.28 3.35 -2.64
CA VAL A 659 -24.24 4.25 -1.48
C VAL A 659 -25.27 5.35 -1.72
N ILE A 660 -26.24 5.48 -0.81
CA ILE A 660 -27.37 6.40 -0.95
C ILE A 660 -27.09 7.63 -0.05
N PRO A 661 -26.68 8.78 -0.62
CA PRO A 661 -26.19 9.90 0.18
C PRO A 661 -27.31 10.50 1.02
N ASN A 662 -27.02 10.75 2.29
CA ASN A 662 -27.98 11.37 3.19
C ASN A 662 -28.07 12.88 2.94
N GLY A 663 -29.28 13.40 2.76
CA GLY A 663 -29.54 14.82 2.55
C GLY A 663 -29.28 15.72 3.77
N ASN A 664 -28.94 15.15 4.94
CA ASN A 664 -28.54 15.93 6.11
C ASN A 664 -27.07 16.38 6.04
N PRO A 665 -26.77 17.70 5.96
CA PRO A 665 -25.39 18.20 6.01
C PRO A 665 -24.74 18.00 7.38
N ASP A 666 -25.53 17.96 8.47
CA ASP A 666 -25.04 17.81 9.84
C ASP A 666 -24.64 16.36 10.20
N ASP A 667 -24.80 15.40 9.27
CA ASP A 667 -24.50 13.98 9.49
C ASP A 667 -23.84 13.34 8.24
N PRO A 668 -22.66 13.85 7.82
CA PRO A 668 -21.98 13.45 6.58
C PRO A 668 -21.48 11.99 6.60
N GLY A 669 -21.48 11.35 7.77
CA GLY A 669 -21.05 9.97 7.94
C GLY A 669 -22.14 8.93 7.75
N LYS A 670 -23.43 9.26 7.87
CA LYS A 670 -24.52 8.26 7.78
C LYS A 670 -25.17 8.28 6.42
N HIS A 671 -25.13 7.17 5.70
CA HIS A 671 -25.73 6.98 4.38
C HIS A 671 -26.69 5.80 4.38
N GLY A 672 -27.66 5.82 3.47
CA GLY A 672 -28.38 4.59 3.12
C GLY A 672 -27.49 3.69 2.28
N LEU A 673 -27.80 2.39 2.22
CA LEU A 673 -27.07 1.44 1.39
C LEU A 673 -28.07 0.62 0.57
N GLY A 674 -27.77 0.43 -0.71
CA GLY A 674 -28.48 -0.47 -1.60
C GLY A 674 -28.17 -1.95 -1.33
N THR A 675 -28.73 -2.81 -2.18
CA THR A 675 -28.47 -4.25 -2.16
C THR A 675 -26.98 -4.52 -2.36
N LEU A 676 -26.34 -5.16 -1.37
CA LEU A 676 -25.02 -5.74 -1.53
C LEU A 676 -25.09 -6.79 -2.65
N THR A 677 -24.32 -6.59 -3.71
CA THR A 677 -24.26 -7.52 -4.85
C THR A 677 -22.87 -8.09 -4.97
N ARG A 678 -22.78 -9.41 -5.08
CA ARG A 678 -21.52 -10.08 -5.41
C ARG A 678 -21.25 -9.91 -6.92
N SER A 679 -20.10 -9.34 -7.23
CA SER A 679 -19.65 -9.05 -8.60
C SER A 679 -19.03 -10.29 -9.24
N SER A 680 -18.26 -11.09 -8.49
CA SER A 680 -17.68 -12.32 -9.01
C SER A 680 -18.63 -13.53 -8.87
N GLU A 681 -18.80 -14.25 -9.98
CA GLU A 681 -19.32 -15.61 -10.01
C GLU A 681 -18.34 -16.54 -9.32
N GLN A 682 -17.04 -16.39 -9.60
CA GLN A 682 -16.00 -17.25 -9.07
C GLN A 682 -15.26 -16.73 -7.84
N ARG A 683 -14.76 -17.75 -7.16
CA ARG A 683 -13.83 -17.84 -6.05
C ARG A 683 -12.44 -17.32 -6.43
N SER A 684 -11.65 -16.99 -5.42
CA SER A 684 -10.20 -16.83 -5.54
C SER A 684 -9.49 -17.54 -4.37
N ASP A 685 -8.24 -18.00 -4.57
CA ASP A 685 -7.39 -18.73 -3.61
C ASP A 685 -5.90 -18.47 -3.88
N TYR A 686 -5.17 -17.91 -2.90
CA TYR A 686 -3.70 -17.88 -2.84
C TYR A 686 -3.11 -18.71 -1.64
N SER A 687 -3.88 -19.43 -0.79
CA SER A 687 -3.39 -20.12 0.45
C SER A 687 -3.12 -21.59 0.22
N ALA A 688 -3.67 -22.13 -0.87
CA ALA A 688 -3.11 -23.25 -1.59
C ALA A 688 -1.86 -22.84 -2.41
N GLY A 689 -1.50 -21.55 -2.43
CA GLY A 689 -0.32 -21.01 -3.10
C GLY A 689 0.99 -21.68 -2.67
N THR A 690 1.95 -21.73 -3.59
CA THR A 690 3.25 -22.38 -3.37
C THR A 690 4.22 -21.55 -2.53
N THR A 691 3.96 -20.26 -2.39
CA THR A 691 4.75 -19.35 -1.56
C THR A 691 4.52 -19.71 -0.10
N ALA A 692 5.60 -19.90 0.66
CA ALA A 692 5.48 -20.13 2.08
C ALA A 692 4.85 -18.89 2.71
N CYS A 693 3.70 -19.04 3.42
CA CYS A 693 2.91 -17.92 3.92
C CYS A 693 3.77 -16.77 4.42
N CYS A 694 3.27 -15.58 4.13
CA CYS A 694 3.74 -14.40 4.81
C CYS A 694 5.23 -14.10 4.46
N VAL A 695 5.57 -14.24 3.16
CA VAL A 695 6.82 -13.85 2.45
C VAL A 695 6.43 -13.25 1.08
N PHE A 696 7.09 -12.18 0.59
CA PHE A 696 6.48 -11.18 -0.31
C PHE A 696 6.02 -11.72 -1.67
N GLY A 697 4.79 -11.34 -2.00
CA GLY A 697 4.13 -11.32 -3.30
C GLY A 697 3.03 -10.24 -3.27
N ASN A 698 2.23 -10.10 -4.32
CA ASN A 698 1.18 -9.09 -4.35
C ASN A 698 -0.19 -9.61 -3.88
N ASP A 699 -0.48 -10.91 -3.94
CA ASP A 699 -1.86 -11.45 -3.90
C ASP A 699 -2.77 -10.61 -4.84
N TYR A 700 -3.79 -9.93 -4.30
CA TYR A 700 -4.67 -9.00 -5.01
C TYR A 700 -4.08 -7.60 -5.29
N GLY A 701 -2.89 -7.29 -4.77
CA GLY A 701 -2.26 -5.96 -4.76
C GLY A 701 -2.50 -5.14 -3.48
N ASP A 702 -2.32 -3.82 -3.59
CA ASP A 702 -2.59 -2.81 -2.53
C ASP A 702 -3.92 -2.04 -2.73
N TYR A 703 -4.58 -2.22 -3.87
CA TYR A 703 -5.82 -1.53 -4.26
C TYR A 703 -6.59 -2.26 -5.39
N THR A 704 -7.79 -1.75 -5.72
CA THR A 704 -8.65 -2.15 -6.85
C THR A 704 -9.16 -0.90 -7.58
N GLY A 705 -9.94 -1.07 -8.66
CA GLY A 705 -10.60 0.02 -9.37
C GLY A 705 -12.10 -0.21 -9.57
N LEU A 706 -12.86 0.88 -9.53
CA LEU A 706 -14.29 0.90 -9.81
C LEU A 706 -14.60 2.13 -10.68
N ASP A 707 -15.22 1.91 -11.84
CA ASP A 707 -15.68 3.01 -12.70
C ASP A 707 -17.15 2.85 -13.12
N SER A 708 -17.74 3.84 -13.78
CA SER A 708 -19.15 3.84 -14.19
C SER A 708 -19.43 4.68 -15.44
N ALA A 709 -20.19 4.09 -16.37
CA ALA A 709 -20.64 4.75 -17.60
C ALA A 709 -22.08 4.32 -17.92
N GLU A 710 -22.87 5.24 -18.49
CA GLU A 710 -24.27 5.02 -18.94
C GLU A 710 -25.22 4.36 -17.90
N GLY A 711 -24.99 4.62 -16.60
CA GLY A 711 -25.78 4.01 -15.51
C GLY A 711 -25.38 2.59 -15.13
N PHE A 712 -24.31 2.05 -15.72
CA PHE A 712 -23.67 0.79 -15.36
C PHE A 712 -22.41 1.04 -14.51
N VAL A 713 -21.94 0.01 -13.80
CA VAL A 713 -20.79 0.07 -12.89
C VAL A 713 -19.84 -1.08 -13.23
N PHE A 714 -18.57 -0.75 -13.42
CA PHE A 714 -17.50 -1.62 -13.89
C PHE A 714 -16.48 -1.80 -12.76
N PRO A 715 -16.69 -2.76 -11.84
CA PRO A 715 -15.65 -3.20 -10.91
C PRO A 715 -14.54 -3.94 -11.66
N VAL A 716 -13.30 -3.83 -11.19
CA VAL A 716 -12.21 -4.74 -11.57
C VAL A 716 -11.58 -5.38 -10.33
N TRP A 717 -11.24 -6.66 -10.44
CA TRP A 717 -10.57 -7.41 -9.37
C TRP A 717 -9.63 -8.48 -9.93
N THR A 718 -8.52 -8.72 -9.23
CA THR A 718 -7.66 -9.89 -9.41
C THR A 718 -8.37 -11.14 -8.90
N ARG A 719 -8.20 -12.27 -9.60
CA ARG A 719 -8.73 -13.57 -9.17
C ARG A 719 -7.74 -14.69 -9.48
N ARG A 720 -7.38 -15.50 -8.48
CA ARG A 720 -6.57 -16.71 -8.64
C ARG A 720 -7.43 -17.95 -8.45
N ALA A 721 -7.81 -18.63 -9.52
CA ALA A 721 -8.55 -19.88 -9.39
C ALA A 721 -7.62 -21.05 -9.01
N MET A 722 -8.08 -21.90 -8.08
CA MET A 722 -7.49 -23.14 -7.53
C MET A 722 -6.78 -24.12 -8.51
N ALA A 723 -6.80 -23.90 -9.82
CA ALA A 723 -6.05 -24.69 -10.80
C ALA A 723 -5.76 -23.93 -12.12
N GLY A 724 -4.58 -23.31 -12.23
CA GLY A 724 -4.02 -22.85 -13.52
C GLY A 724 -4.37 -21.42 -13.93
N ASP A 725 -4.68 -20.59 -12.95
CA ASP A 725 -4.87 -19.14 -13.00
C ASP A 725 -4.08 -18.59 -11.82
N ASP A 726 -3.30 -17.52 -12.02
CA ASP A 726 -2.34 -16.98 -11.02
C ASP A 726 -2.66 -15.53 -10.62
N GLY A 727 -3.84 -15.02 -10.98
CA GLY A 727 -4.31 -13.69 -10.59
C GLY A 727 -5.08 -12.89 -11.63
N ASP A 728 -5.54 -13.50 -12.73
CA ASP A 728 -6.14 -12.80 -13.88
C ASP A 728 -7.10 -11.66 -13.46
N ALA A 729 -7.03 -10.51 -14.15
CA ALA A 729 -7.91 -9.38 -13.89
C ALA A 729 -9.30 -9.61 -14.51
N TYR A 730 -10.33 -9.61 -13.67
CA TYR A 730 -11.74 -9.78 -14.04
C TYR A 730 -12.53 -8.49 -13.89
N THR A 731 -13.53 -8.31 -14.76
CA THR A 731 -14.51 -7.23 -14.64
C THR A 731 -15.94 -7.74 -14.92
N VAL A 732 -16.95 -6.99 -14.48
CA VAL A 732 -18.36 -7.24 -14.81
C VAL A 732 -18.73 -6.34 -15.98
N VAL A 733 -19.18 -6.90 -17.11
CA VAL A 733 -19.54 -6.13 -18.32
C VAL A 733 -21.04 -6.23 -18.64
N PRO A 734 -21.69 -5.19 -19.20
CA PRO A 734 -23.13 -5.21 -19.48
C PRO A 734 -23.59 -6.44 -20.28
N LYS A 735 -24.67 -7.09 -19.84
CA LYS A 735 -25.34 -8.11 -20.67
C LYS A 735 -26.07 -7.42 -21.81
N GLY A 736 -25.37 -7.25 -22.93
CA GLY A 736 -25.90 -6.67 -24.16
C GLY A 736 -27.14 -7.41 -24.69
N PRO A 737 -27.93 -6.77 -25.57
CA PRO A 737 -29.10 -7.40 -26.17
C PRO A 737 -28.68 -8.56 -27.09
N ASN A 738 -29.07 -9.79 -26.72
CA ASN A 738 -28.95 -11.00 -27.54
C ASN A 738 -29.93 -10.99 -28.73
#